data_AF-A0A5E4J7M7-F1
#
_entry.id   AF-A0A5E4J7M7-F1
#
_cell.length_a   1.000
_cell.length_b   1.000
_cell.length_c   1.000
_cell.angle_alpha   90.00
_cell.angle_beta   90.00
_cell.angle_gamma   90.00
#
_symmetry.space_group_name_H-M   'P 1'
#
loop_
_entity.id
_entity.type
_entity.pdbx_description
1 polymer ?
#
loop_
_entity_poly.entity_id
_entity_poly.type
_entity_poly.pdbx_seq_one_letter_code
_entity_poly.pdbx_strand_id
1 'polypeptide(L)'
;MAILLELVALTMMSSAAPVLIDFENLSDHEVAYFQYAERGITFNRPVVVDDSRRVEPSRYQDFAHSGAKAIEQCYPSAELCVTPFHIMFTAPQKHVRVWVGYSSLGSHDYKIIAIMRAFNKTAGLIKETSVAFKPSTGPIPIKAPLEIVLDSASIDSLTLNLASDASNPISTHYLAVDDVEYDTAGPPPPCNATKKPVVSISEPTAGQTLRANVFELQGTISTTDQLQSAYLITAGSDGIKTIDLLSTSPSLFNGGHFSAHGITESLSLGTNTISVRAQNCMGYGENSVTVTYQPCNRTLEPVVTILEPVSSDIVVSIPPRLKGNINPKDNIKNVIVIVSAGPPIYTGFHQFEIYPNDQGFFDYQLREDDLYQNCQSIISVVAQSRNGCFGQADTKIVFFKRDETKRIRGRILYEDASADGQTSAGFKPARFCKFTLQLNYEFGLEYKSCLTDSQGNFSFIAPANGLRSAGVNLGTDSDEYSVNYAVRVSKDLEYCNEYVWWYSHFHKAFAGQDLNFGDLKIGKDEDLDFIGNWQENEHHIVCGGPIYKLPGGSTYFNIADSILCAREYADGKRFDSDNIGQVAVTWEPTSHYDWFWEEIHLASGDGFNDATIVHEYGHHLQNTISTFKSIKRGHGSCDVTNPNFAWKEGFPAYLADIVPYHYNLSNLYTFEIENFSCQGTTSESVEGVVEAVLWDLADEGGWKFPNTKNGSAITADEDFDTLSGKEDIVFNIFDNEMDLAGGIMYPSPGVDICTFVNIGWMGSRLSLSQQDKDAIRLICKHYNIGCVPP
;
A
#
# COMPACT_ATOMS: atom_id res chain seq x y z
N MET A 1 -86.53 1.21 -47.37
CA MET A 1 -86.03 1.05 -45.99
C MET A 1 -84.77 0.20 -46.11
N ALA A 2 -83.59 0.82 -46.18
CA ALA A 2 -82.31 0.14 -46.42
C ALA A 2 -81.36 0.49 -45.27
N ILE A 3 -80.82 -0.55 -44.64
CA ILE A 3 -79.96 -0.50 -43.46
C ILE A 3 -78.51 -0.34 -43.92
N LEU A 4 -77.84 0.69 -43.40
CA LEU A 4 -76.42 0.99 -43.63
C LEU A 4 -75.59 0.25 -42.58
N LEU A 5 -74.65 -0.59 -43.02
CA LEU A 5 -73.67 -1.28 -42.17
C LEU A 5 -72.37 -0.46 -42.19
N GLU A 6 -71.99 0.16 -41.06
CA GLU A 6 -70.68 0.80 -40.89
C GLU A 6 -69.62 -0.25 -40.56
N LEU A 7 -68.59 -0.33 -41.40
CA LEU A 7 -67.41 -1.17 -41.22
C LEU A 7 -66.37 -0.37 -40.42
N VAL A 8 -66.27 -0.63 -39.12
CA VAL A 8 -65.22 -0.05 -38.26
C VAL A 8 -63.91 -0.79 -38.54
N ALA A 9 -62.99 -0.14 -39.26
CA ALA A 9 -61.63 -0.62 -39.44
C ALA A 9 -60.84 -0.40 -38.14
N LEU A 10 -60.65 -1.47 -37.37
CA LEU A 10 -59.83 -1.49 -36.17
C LEU A 10 -58.35 -1.49 -36.59
N THR A 11 -57.73 -0.32 -36.74
CA THR A 11 -56.28 -0.21 -36.89
C THR A 11 -55.61 -0.68 -35.61
N MET A 12 -55.12 -1.92 -35.60
CA MET A 12 -54.21 -2.38 -34.56
C MET A 12 -52.89 -1.63 -34.71
N MET A 13 -52.71 -0.61 -33.88
CA MET A 13 -51.39 0.01 -33.72
C MET A 13 -50.50 -1.02 -33.05
N SER A 14 -49.66 -1.68 -33.85
CA SER A 14 -48.54 -2.46 -33.33
C SER A 14 -47.67 -1.49 -32.54
N SER A 15 -47.70 -1.58 -31.21
CA SER A 15 -46.69 -0.91 -30.38
C SER A 15 -45.33 -1.39 -30.85
N ALA A 16 -44.43 -0.46 -31.17
CA ALA A 16 -43.04 -0.84 -31.37
C ALA A 16 -42.55 -1.56 -30.10
N ALA A 17 -41.72 -2.59 -30.28
CA ALA A 17 -41.07 -3.22 -29.15
C ALA A 17 -40.21 -2.17 -28.42
N PRO A 18 -40.14 -2.20 -27.08
CA PRO A 18 -39.30 -1.27 -26.34
C PRO A 18 -37.84 -1.41 -26.78
N VAL A 19 -37.13 -0.29 -26.78
CA VAL A 19 -35.70 -0.23 -27.05
C VAL A 19 -34.95 -0.60 -25.78
N LEU A 20 -33.98 -1.51 -25.89
CA LEU A 20 -33.13 -1.98 -24.78
C LEU A 20 -31.66 -1.64 -25.05
N ILE A 21 -30.99 -1.05 -24.06
CA ILE A 21 -29.54 -0.84 -24.00
C ILE A 21 -28.94 -1.71 -22.87
N ASP A 22 -28.12 -2.70 -23.22
CA ASP A 22 -27.55 -3.72 -22.33
C ASP A 22 -26.03 -3.59 -22.10
N PHE A 23 -25.37 -2.59 -22.72
CA PHE A 23 -23.92 -2.30 -22.59
C PHE A 23 -22.94 -3.40 -23.02
N GLU A 24 -23.42 -4.61 -23.34
CA GLU A 24 -22.61 -5.77 -23.71
C GLU A 24 -21.74 -5.55 -24.95
N ASN A 25 -22.17 -4.66 -25.84
CA ASN A 25 -21.46 -4.32 -27.08
C ASN A 25 -20.30 -3.33 -26.90
N LEU A 26 -20.06 -2.83 -25.68
CA LEU A 26 -18.96 -1.91 -25.37
C LEU A 26 -17.76 -2.65 -24.77
N SER A 27 -16.56 -2.08 -24.86
CA SER A 27 -15.39 -2.66 -24.17
C SER A 27 -15.39 -2.33 -22.68
N ASP A 28 -14.70 -3.16 -21.89
CA ASP A 28 -14.40 -2.85 -20.49
C ASP A 28 -13.68 -1.48 -20.40
N HIS A 29 -14.04 -0.69 -19.38
CA HIS A 29 -13.62 0.70 -19.16
C HIS A 29 -13.96 1.70 -20.27
N GLU A 30 -14.83 1.33 -21.23
CA GLU A 30 -15.31 2.29 -22.23
C GLU A 30 -16.26 3.31 -21.60
N VAL A 31 -16.13 4.58 -21.96
CA VAL A 31 -17.05 5.64 -21.49
C VAL A 31 -18.33 5.62 -22.32
N ALA A 32 -19.46 5.25 -21.73
CA ALA A 32 -20.77 5.32 -22.38
C ALA A 32 -21.27 6.77 -22.43
N TYR A 33 -21.31 7.38 -23.62
CA TYR A 33 -21.79 8.75 -23.84
C TYR A 33 -22.70 8.83 -25.07
N PHE A 34 -22.11 8.72 -26.26
CA PHE A 34 -22.78 8.85 -27.56
C PHE A 34 -22.88 7.52 -28.32
N GLN A 35 -22.39 6.41 -27.77
CA GLN A 35 -22.37 5.10 -28.40
C GLN A 35 -23.78 4.62 -28.82
N TYR A 36 -24.82 5.08 -28.13
CA TYR A 36 -26.22 4.76 -28.41
C TYR A 36 -27.03 5.93 -28.97
N ALA A 37 -26.35 7.00 -29.41
CA ALA A 37 -27.00 8.18 -29.95
C ALA A 37 -27.89 7.86 -31.16
N GLU A 38 -27.49 6.90 -32.00
CA GLU A 38 -28.29 6.40 -33.13
C GLU A 38 -29.61 5.72 -32.72
N ARG A 39 -29.73 5.32 -31.44
CA ARG A 39 -30.97 4.80 -30.84
C ARG A 39 -31.74 5.90 -30.11
N GLY A 40 -31.29 7.14 -30.21
CA GLY A 40 -31.94 8.31 -29.66
C GLY A 40 -31.73 8.53 -28.17
N ILE A 41 -30.69 7.92 -27.58
CA ILE A 41 -30.34 8.01 -26.16
C ILE A 41 -28.86 8.40 -25.99
N THR A 42 -28.56 9.27 -25.04
CA THR A 42 -27.20 9.62 -24.63
C THR A 42 -27.07 9.61 -23.11
N PHE A 43 -25.87 9.35 -22.62
CA PHE A 43 -25.55 9.30 -21.19
C PHE A 43 -24.62 10.45 -20.80
N ASN A 44 -24.36 10.69 -19.52
CA ASN A 44 -23.37 11.67 -19.07
C ASN A 44 -22.05 11.00 -18.66
N ARG A 45 -21.56 10.10 -19.54
CA ARG A 45 -20.23 9.50 -19.46
C ARG A 45 -19.98 8.53 -18.28
N PRO A 46 -20.93 7.67 -17.86
CA PRO A 46 -20.54 6.57 -16.99
C PRO A 46 -19.59 5.61 -17.71
N VAL A 47 -18.78 4.90 -16.93
CA VAL A 47 -17.77 3.95 -17.41
C VAL A 47 -18.37 2.55 -17.42
N VAL A 48 -18.18 1.82 -18.51
CA VAL A 48 -18.54 0.40 -18.61
C VAL A 48 -17.58 -0.41 -17.77
N VAL A 49 -18.09 -1.32 -16.95
CA VAL A 49 -17.30 -2.23 -16.13
C VAL A 49 -17.68 -3.66 -16.48
N ASP A 50 -16.69 -4.46 -16.88
CA ASP A 50 -16.82 -5.91 -17.05
C ASP A 50 -16.64 -6.60 -15.70
N ASP A 51 -17.75 -6.91 -15.07
CA ASP A 51 -17.81 -7.48 -13.72
C ASP A 51 -17.17 -8.87 -13.64
N SER A 52 -17.01 -9.55 -14.79
CA SER A 52 -16.29 -10.84 -14.86
C SER A 52 -14.77 -10.72 -14.71
N ARG A 53 -14.22 -9.50 -14.80
CA ARG A 53 -12.77 -9.22 -14.75
C ARG A 53 -12.31 -8.52 -13.47
N ARG A 54 -13.20 -8.30 -12.50
CA ARG A 54 -12.84 -7.66 -11.23
C ARG A 54 -11.90 -8.55 -10.41
N VAL A 55 -11.19 -7.96 -9.44
CA VAL A 55 -10.20 -8.62 -8.58
C VAL A 55 -10.77 -9.83 -7.81
N GLU A 56 -12.09 -9.84 -7.55
CA GLU A 56 -12.81 -10.98 -6.96
C GLU A 56 -14.01 -11.39 -7.84
N PRO A 57 -13.79 -12.03 -9.01
CA PRO A 57 -14.87 -12.31 -9.98
C PRO A 57 -16.02 -13.14 -9.38
N SER A 58 -15.70 -14.01 -8.41
CA SER A 58 -16.70 -14.84 -7.73
C SER A 58 -17.73 -14.04 -6.94
N ARG A 59 -17.37 -12.86 -6.42
CA ARG A 59 -18.31 -11.97 -5.71
C ARG A 59 -19.20 -11.17 -6.66
N TYR A 60 -18.79 -11.05 -7.91
CA TYR A 60 -19.52 -10.34 -8.97
C TYR A 60 -20.19 -11.29 -9.97
N GLN A 61 -20.17 -12.59 -9.69
CA GLN A 61 -20.93 -13.55 -10.47
C GLN A 61 -22.42 -13.20 -10.44
N ASP A 62 -23.03 -13.05 -11.62
CA ASP A 62 -24.41 -12.61 -11.79
C ASP A 62 -24.71 -11.21 -11.19
N PHE A 63 -23.70 -10.33 -11.14
CA PHE A 63 -23.87 -8.96 -10.69
C PHE A 63 -24.64 -8.12 -11.72
N ALA A 64 -24.20 -8.11 -12.99
CA ALA A 64 -24.93 -7.45 -14.08
C ALA A 64 -26.32 -8.07 -14.27
N HIS A 65 -27.31 -7.28 -14.71
CA HIS A 65 -28.67 -7.76 -14.92
C HIS A 65 -28.72 -8.63 -16.18
N SER A 66 -28.01 -8.20 -17.22
CA SER A 66 -27.77 -8.95 -18.44
C SER A 66 -26.27 -9.12 -18.65
N GLY A 67 -25.87 -10.28 -19.19
CA GLY A 67 -24.47 -10.56 -19.53
C GLY A 67 -23.49 -10.42 -18.36
N ALA A 68 -22.47 -9.57 -18.55
CA ALA A 68 -21.37 -9.37 -17.61
C ALA A 68 -20.96 -7.89 -17.44
N LYS A 69 -21.61 -6.96 -18.13
CA LYS A 69 -21.23 -5.55 -18.15
C LYS A 69 -22.33 -4.67 -17.64
N ALA A 70 -21.93 -3.64 -16.90
CA ALA A 70 -22.80 -2.57 -16.45
C ALA A 70 -22.07 -1.23 -16.59
N ILE A 71 -22.77 -0.12 -16.34
CA ILE A 71 -22.16 1.21 -16.31
C ILE A 71 -22.16 1.80 -14.90
N GLU A 72 -21.06 2.47 -14.54
CA GLU A 72 -20.87 3.16 -13.27
C GLU A 72 -20.42 4.62 -13.48
N GLN A 73 -21.10 5.57 -12.85
CA GLN A 73 -20.84 7.01 -13.09
C GLN A 73 -19.51 7.52 -12.49
N CYS A 74 -19.00 6.84 -11.47
CA CYS A 74 -17.91 7.31 -10.62
C CYS A 74 -16.74 6.32 -10.51
N TYR A 75 -16.59 5.42 -11.48
CA TYR A 75 -15.56 4.38 -11.51
C TYR A 75 -14.26 4.84 -12.21
N PRO A 76 -13.04 4.39 -11.83
CA PRO A 76 -12.63 3.64 -10.62
C PRO A 76 -12.05 4.53 -9.50
N SER A 77 -11.81 5.80 -9.75
CA SER A 77 -10.89 6.64 -8.95
C SER A 77 -11.48 7.97 -8.50
N ALA A 78 -12.81 8.12 -8.52
CA ALA A 78 -13.49 9.31 -8.02
C ALA A 78 -14.17 9.00 -6.67
N GLU A 79 -13.35 8.73 -5.65
CA GLU A 79 -13.83 8.61 -4.28
C GLU A 79 -14.60 9.89 -3.91
N LEU A 80 -15.81 9.74 -3.36
CA LEU A 80 -16.73 10.84 -3.02
C LEU A 80 -17.40 11.55 -4.20
N CYS A 81 -17.38 10.97 -5.40
CA CYS A 81 -18.14 11.47 -6.54
C CYS A 81 -19.66 11.43 -6.26
N VAL A 82 -20.34 12.55 -6.44
CA VAL A 82 -21.80 12.72 -6.24
C VAL A 82 -22.54 12.98 -7.55
N THR A 83 -21.83 12.84 -8.68
CA THR A 83 -22.40 13.05 -10.01
C THR A 83 -23.51 12.02 -10.24
N PRO A 84 -24.76 12.43 -10.47
CA PRO A 84 -25.82 11.50 -10.82
C PRO A 84 -25.58 10.96 -12.23
N PHE A 85 -26.14 9.78 -12.54
CA PHE A 85 -26.36 9.43 -13.93
C PHE A 85 -27.36 10.42 -14.52
N HIS A 86 -27.16 10.84 -15.75
CA HIS A 86 -28.05 11.70 -16.52
C HIS A 86 -28.20 11.09 -17.91
N ILE A 87 -29.43 10.64 -18.19
CA ILE A 87 -29.82 9.99 -19.44
C ILE A 87 -30.71 10.96 -20.21
N MET A 88 -30.38 11.24 -21.46
CA MET A 88 -31.15 12.15 -22.31
C MET A 88 -31.73 11.40 -23.50
N PHE A 89 -32.99 11.70 -23.83
CA PHE A 89 -33.69 11.15 -24.98
C PHE A 89 -33.92 12.24 -26.04
N THR A 90 -33.78 11.86 -27.30
CA THR A 90 -34.00 12.76 -28.46
C THR A 90 -35.47 12.80 -28.90
N ALA A 91 -36.25 11.80 -28.52
CA ALA A 91 -37.70 11.78 -28.59
C ALA A 91 -38.26 11.65 -27.16
N PRO A 92 -39.34 12.36 -26.80
CA PRO A 92 -39.97 12.19 -25.49
C PRO A 92 -40.45 10.74 -25.30
N GLN A 93 -40.25 10.19 -24.10
CA GLN A 93 -40.68 8.84 -23.74
C GLN A 93 -41.90 8.90 -22.83
N LYS A 94 -42.77 7.88 -22.92
CA LYS A 94 -43.90 7.67 -22.01
C LYS A 94 -43.53 6.69 -20.89
N HIS A 95 -42.64 5.75 -21.20
CA HIS A 95 -42.13 4.69 -20.34
C HIS A 95 -40.61 4.65 -20.41
N VAL A 96 -39.99 4.61 -19.23
CA VAL A 96 -38.58 4.25 -19.09
C VAL A 96 -38.42 3.34 -17.87
N ARG A 97 -37.63 2.28 -18.02
CA ARG A 97 -37.20 1.38 -16.94
C ARG A 97 -35.68 1.23 -16.99
N VAL A 98 -35.07 1.18 -15.83
CA VAL A 98 -33.62 0.95 -15.63
C VAL A 98 -33.42 -0.06 -14.51
N TRP A 99 -32.41 -0.93 -14.63
CA TRP A 99 -32.04 -1.85 -13.56
C TRP A 99 -30.84 -1.30 -12.80
N VAL A 100 -30.92 -1.34 -11.48
CA VAL A 100 -29.88 -0.78 -10.60
C VAL A 100 -29.40 -1.79 -9.56
N GLY A 101 -28.11 -1.69 -9.24
CA GLY A 101 -27.43 -2.45 -8.18
C GLY A 101 -26.40 -1.58 -7.47
N TYR A 102 -25.59 -2.20 -6.62
CA TYR A 102 -24.58 -1.51 -5.82
C TYR A 102 -23.31 -2.34 -5.71
N SER A 103 -22.22 -1.91 -6.34
CA SER A 103 -21.02 -2.73 -6.59
C SER A 103 -19.99 -2.76 -5.45
N SER A 104 -20.27 -2.10 -4.33
CA SER A 104 -19.33 -1.99 -3.21
C SER A 104 -19.05 -3.34 -2.54
N LEU A 105 -17.78 -3.60 -2.22
CA LEU A 105 -17.32 -4.81 -1.53
C LEU A 105 -17.50 -4.77 0.00
N GLY A 106 -17.65 -3.57 0.58
CA GLY A 106 -17.79 -3.41 2.03
C GLY A 106 -19.14 -3.93 2.57
N SER A 107 -19.19 -4.25 3.86
CA SER A 107 -20.48 -4.39 4.53
C SER A 107 -21.15 -3.03 4.65
N HIS A 108 -22.42 -2.96 4.25
CA HIS A 108 -23.25 -1.78 4.48
C HIS A 108 -24.44 -2.21 5.32
N ASP A 109 -24.39 -1.87 6.60
CA ASP A 109 -25.43 -2.22 7.57
C ASP A 109 -26.63 -1.25 7.51
N TYR A 110 -26.54 -0.23 6.65
CA TYR A 110 -27.57 0.77 6.45
C TYR A 110 -28.31 0.59 5.13
N LYS A 111 -29.54 1.11 5.09
CA LYS A 111 -30.42 1.09 3.92
C LYS A 111 -29.95 2.10 2.89
N ILE A 112 -29.54 1.64 1.72
CA ILE A 112 -29.23 2.49 0.56
C ILE A 112 -30.50 2.62 -0.29
N ILE A 113 -30.80 3.83 -0.79
CA ILE A 113 -31.96 4.07 -1.64
C ILE A 113 -31.48 4.67 -2.96
N ALA A 114 -31.77 4.01 -4.08
CA ALA A 114 -31.57 4.57 -5.41
C ALA A 114 -32.84 5.31 -5.84
N ILE A 115 -32.68 6.49 -6.42
CA ILE A 115 -33.77 7.36 -6.88
C ILE A 115 -33.60 7.62 -8.37
N MET A 116 -34.69 7.52 -9.12
CA MET A 116 -34.79 7.95 -10.51
C MET A 116 -35.79 9.10 -10.64
N ARG A 117 -35.36 10.20 -11.26
CA ARG A 117 -36.18 11.40 -11.52
C ARG A 117 -36.31 11.64 -13.00
N ALA A 118 -37.52 11.88 -13.49
CA ALA A 118 -37.83 12.18 -14.89
C ALA A 118 -38.16 13.65 -15.10
N PHE A 119 -37.60 14.24 -16.14
CA PHE A 119 -37.74 15.65 -16.49
C PHE A 119 -38.29 15.82 -17.91
N ASN A 120 -39.04 16.91 -18.11
CA ASN A 120 -39.49 17.33 -19.44
C ASN A 120 -38.42 18.18 -20.14
N LYS A 121 -38.69 18.56 -21.38
CA LYS A 121 -37.86 19.43 -22.23
C LYS A 121 -37.48 20.78 -21.59
N THR A 122 -38.25 21.27 -20.62
CA THR A 122 -37.95 22.51 -19.87
C THR A 122 -37.16 22.26 -18.58
N ALA A 123 -36.61 21.06 -18.41
CA ALA A 123 -35.96 20.58 -17.19
C ALA A 123 -36.85 20.59 -15.93
N GLY A 124 -38.17 20.61 -16.12
CA GLY A 124 -39.14 20.48 -15.03
C GLY A 124 -39.30 19.02 -14.63
N LEU A 125 -39.14 18.71 -13.34
CA LEU A 125 -39.40 17.39 -12.77
C LEU A 125 -40.88 17.00 -12.98
N ILE A 126 -41.13 15.87 -13.63
CA ILE A 126 -42.48 15.34 -13.89
C ILE A 126 -42.81 14.20 -12.92
N LYS A 127 -41.84 13.31 -12.65
CA LYS A 127 -42.04 12.12 -11.83
C LYS A 127 -40.75 11.70 -11.15
N GLU A 128 -40.89 11.11 -9.97
CA GLU A 128 -39.80 10.48 -9.22
C GLU A 128 -40.25 9.07 -8.80
N THR A 129 -39.32 8.14 -8.77
CA THR A 129 -39.48 6.79 -8.21
C THR A 129 -38.19 6.39 -7.47
N SER A 130 -38.27 5.46 -6.54
CA SER A 130 -37.11 5.01 -5.77
C SER A 130 -37.22 3.53 -5.40
N VAL A 131 -36.07 2.91 -5.17
CA VAL A 131 -35.96 1.54 -4.69
C VAL A 131 -34.94 1.49 -3.57
N ALA A 132 -35.27 0.73 -2.52
CA ALA A 132 -34.37 0.52 -1.41
C ALA A 132 -33.63 -0.81 -1.56
N PHE A 133 -32.31 -0.76 -1.45
CA PHE A 133 -31.50 -1.95 -1.32
C PHE A 133 -31.54 -2.46 0.12
N LYS A 134 -31.47 -3.79 0.27
CA LYS A 134 -31.30 -4.41 1.58
C LYS A 134 -29.83 -4.28 2.00
N PRO A 135 -29.54 -4.17 3.31
CA PRO A 135 -28.18 -4.32 3.83
C PRO A 135 -27.52 -5.59 3.29
N SER A 136 -26.23 -5.51 3.00
CA SER A 136 -25.46 -6.59 2.37
C SER A 136 -23.99 -6.52 2.82
N THR A 137 -23.37 -7.69 2.98
CA THR A 137 -21.94 -7.85 3.29
C THR A 137 -21.05 -7.87 2.04
N GLY A 138 -21.61 -7.57 0.87
CA GLY A 138 -20.92 -7.50 -0.41
C GLY A 138 -21.79 -6.85 -1.49
N PRO A 139 -21.39 -6.96 -2.77
CA PRO A 139 -22.11 -6.34 -3.88
C PRO A 139 -23.59 -6.73 -3.91
N ILE A 140 -24.46 -5.77 -4.20
CA ILE A 140 -25.89 -5.98 -4.41
C ILE A 140 -26.12 -6.08 -5.92
N PRO A 141 -26.47 -7.27 -6.46
CA PRO A 141 -26.66 -7.46 -7.89
C PRO A 141 -27.69 -6.48 -8.49
N ILE A 142 -27.50 -6.15 -9.76
CA ILE A 142 -28.36 -5.27 -10.55
C ILE A 142 -29.68 -6.00 -10.84
N LYS A 143 -30.57 -6.04 -9.85
CA LYS A 143 -31.86 -6.78 -9.89
C LYS A 143 -33.05 -5.94 -9.45
N ALA A 144 -32.82 -4.66 -9.13
CA ALA A 144 -33.86 -3.76 -8.68
C ALA A 144 -34.29 -2.84 -9.84
N PRO A 145 -35.54 -2.94 -10.33
CA PRO A 145 -36.01 -2.05 -11.39
C PRO A 145 -36.47 -0.71 -10.79
N LEU A 146 -36.07 0.38 -11.44
CA LEU A 146 -36.67 1.71 -11.29
C LEU A 146 -37.47 2.00 -12.57
N GLU A 147 -38.78 2.23 -12.42
CA GLU A 147 -39.69 2.37 -13.57
C GLU A 147 -40.58 3.62 -13.43
N ILE A 148 -40.68 4.38 -14.51
CA ILE A 148 -41.60 5.50 -14.66
C ILE A 148 -42.47 5.28 -15.89
N VAL A 149 -43.79 5.28 -15.69
CA VAL A 149 -44.82 5.26 -16.74
C VAL A 149 -45.69 6.50 -16.60
N LEU A 150 -45.88 7.24 -17.68
CA LEU A 150 -46.74 8.42 -17.77
C LEU A 150 -47.92 8.17 -18.71
N ASP A 151 -48.92 9.04 -18.70
CA ASP A 151 -50.05 8.95 -19.63
C ASP A 151 -49.69 9.42 -21.05
N SER A 152 -48.67 10.29 -21.16
CA SER A 152 -48.18 10.88 -22.42
C SER A 152 -46.66 10.89 -22.49
N ALA A 153 -46.13 10.81 -23.71
CA ALA A 153 -44.69 10.86 -23.97
C ALA A 153 -44.13 12.25 -23.65
N SER A 154 -43.50 12.38 -22.48
CA SER A 154 -43.05 13.67 -21.93
C SER A 154 -41.75 13.58 -21.15
N ILE A 155 -41.14 12.39 -21.05
CA ILE A 155 -39.83 12.18 -20.43
C ILE A 155 -38.76 12.53 -21.48
N ASP A 156 -38.09 13.65 -21.32
CA ASP A 156 -36.98 14.08 -22.19
C ASP A 156 -35.62 13.71 -21.56
N SER A 157 -35.53 13.64 -20.24
CA SER A 157 -34.33 13.16 -19.54
C SER A 157 -34.63 12.50 -18.19
N LEU A 158 -33.67 11.73 -17.68
CA LEU A 158 -33.68 11.12 -16.36
C LEU A 158 -32.41 11.45 -15.60
N THR A 159 -32.50 11.59 -14.27
CA THR A 159 -31.33 11.47 -13.39
C THR A 159 -31.48 10.28 -12.46
N LEU A 160 -30.39 9.52 -12.25
CA LEU A 160 -30.32 8.49 -11.21
C LEU A 160 -29.25 8.85 -10.18
N ASN A 161 -29.59 8.74 -8.90
CA ASN A 161 -28.67 8.98 -7.81
C ASN A 161 -29.01 8.14 -6.58
N LEU A 162 -28.11 8.12 -5.60
CA LEU A 162 -28.44 7.63 -4.26
C LEU A 162 -29.11 8.73 -3.44
N ALA A 163 -30.06 8.35 -2.60
CA ALA A 163 -30.76 9.26 -1.72
C ALA A 163 -29.81 9.80 -0.65
N SER A 164 -29.27 11.00 -0.86
CA SER A 164 -28.57 11.74 0.17
C SER A 164 -29.56 12.47 1.09
N ASP A 165 -29.28 12.49 2.38
CA ASP A 165 -29.81 13.57 3.22
C ASP A 165 -28.98 14.85 2.98
N ALA A 166 -29.57 16.02 3.22
CA ALA A 166 -28.90 17.30 2.95
C ALA A 166 -27.64 17.53 3.82
N SER A 167 -27.47 16.75 4.88
CA SER A 167 -26.32 16.80 5.79
C SER A 167 -25.18 15.87 5.39
N ASN A 168 -25.44 14.86 4.56
CA ASN A 168 -24.50 13.81 4.21
C ASN A 168 -24.77 13.33 2.75
N PRO A 169 -24.17 13.98 1.74
CA PRO A 169 -24.29 13.56 0.36
C PRO A 169 -23.71 12.15 0.19
N ILE A 170 -24.58 11.16 0.02
CA ILE A 170 -24.15 9.81 -0.32
C ILE A 170 -23.52 9.87 -1.72
N SER A 171 -22.25 9.50 -1.78
CA SER A 171 -21.53 9.38 -3.04
C SER A 171 -22.28 8.43 -3.98
N THR A 172 -22.41 8.80 -5.25
CA THR A 172 -22.95 7.92 -6.30
C THR A 172 -21.93 6.85 -6.71
N HIS A 173 -20.78 6.81 -6.02
CA HIS A 173 -19.83 5.70 -6.09
C HIS A 173 -20.54 4.37 -5.84
N TYR A 174 -20.20 3.37 -6.64
CA TYR A 174 -20.78 2.03 -6.65
C TYR A 174 -22.23 1.90 -7.11
N LEU A 175 -22.98 2.97 -7.40
CA LEU A 175 -24.27 2.83 -8.08
C LEU A 175 -24.00 2.33 -9.51
N ALA A 176 -24.40 1.09 -9.78
CA ALA A 176 -24.29 0.46 -11.08
C ALA A 176 -25.65 0.41 -11.78
N VAL A 177 -25.67 0.69 -13.08
CA VAL A 177 -26.86 0.67 -13.93
C VAL A 177 -26.65 -0.32 -15.06
N ASP A 178 -27.66 -1.12 -15.33
CA ASP A 178 -27.74 -2.01 -16.48
C ASP A 178 -29.16 -1.95 -17.09
N ASP A 179 -29.32 -2.42 -18.32
CA ASP A 179 -30.59 -2.57 -19.03
C ASP A 179 -31.51 -1.33 -18.98
N VAL A 180 -31.27 -0.38 -19.89
CA VAL A 180 -32.15 0.79 -20.08
C VAL A 180 -33.21 0.50 -21.13
N GLU A 181 -34.46 0.37 -20.70
CA GLU A 181 -35.64 0.12 -21.53
C GLU A 181 -36.48 1.39 -21.74
N TYR A 182 -36.91 1.70 -22.97
CA TYR A 182 -37.78 2.84 -23.27
C TYR A 182 -38.65 2.63 -24.53
N ASP A 183 -39.69 3.45 -24.75
CA ASP A 183 -40.71 3.20 -25.78
C ASP A 183 -40.20 3.27 -27.22
N THR A 184 -39.59 4.39 -27.60
CA THR A 184 -39.38 4.75 -29.01
C THR A 184 -37.98 5.32 -29.21
N ALA A 185 -37.19 4.66 -30.07
CA ALA A 185 -35.92 5.21 -30.52
C ALA A 185 -36.16 6.55 -31.22
N GLY A 186 -35.62 7.63 -30.65
CA GLY A 186 -35.60 8.93 -31.31
C GLY A 186 -34.50 8.99 -32.39
N PRO A 187 -34.52 10.04 -33.24
CA PRO A 187 -33.44 10.26 -34.19
C PRO A 187 -32.12 10.54 -33.44
N PRO A 188 -30.96 10.36 -34.09
CA PRO A 188 -29.70 10.81 -33.51
C PRO A 188 -29.77 12.29 -33.10
N PRO A 189 -29.11 12.71 -32.00
CA PRO A 189 -29.02 14.12 -31.63
C PRO A 189 -28.54 14.94 -32.83
N PRO A 190 -29.20 16.08 -33.14
CA PRO A 190 -28.79 16.90 -34.27
C PRO A 190 -27.34 17.35 -34.09
N CYS A 191 -26.51 17.13 -35.11
CA CYS A 191 -25.13 17.58 -35.10
C CYS A 191 -25.09 19.08 -35.41
N ASN A 192 -24.80 19.91 -34.40
CA ASN A 192 -24.73 21.36 -34.58
C ASN A 192 -23.32 21.80 -35.04
N ALA A 193 -22.33 20.91 -34.99
CA ALA A 193 -21.01 21.18 -35.53
C ALA A 193 -21.06 21.42 -37.05
N THR A 194 -20.40 22.49 -37.50
CA THR A 194 -20.22 22.76 -38.95
C THR A 194 -18.86 22.29 -39.47
N LYS A 195 -17.95 21.93 -38.55
CA LYS A 195 -16.57 21.51 -38.85
C LYS A 195 -16.13 20.44 -37.85
N LYS A 196 -15.20 19.59 -38.30
CA LYS A 196 -14.43 18.70 -37.42
C LYS A 196 -13.61 19.53 -36.42
N PRO A 197 -13.28 18.99 -35.24
CA PRO A 197 -12.43 19.69 -34.27
C PRO A 197 -11.07 20.05 -34.90
N VAL A 198 -10.49 21.17 -34.49
CA VAL A 198 -9.13 21.55 -34.87
C VAL A 198 -8.24 21.40 -33.65
N VAL A 199 -7.25 20.51 -33.74
CA VAL A 199 -6.31 20.23 -32.65
C VAL A 199 -4.99 20.93 -32.92
N SER A 200 -4.43 21.56 -31.90
CA SER A 200 -3.05 22.06 -31.91
C SER A 200 -2.32 21.57 -30.67
N ILE A 201 -1.08 21.13 -30.86
CA ILE A 201 -0.17 20.75 -29.78
C ILE A 201 0.90 21.84 -29.73
N SER A 202 1.05 22.48 -28.57
CA SER A 202 2.11 23.47 -28.31
C SER A 202 3.29 22.85 -27.57
N GLU A 203 3.05 21.86 -26.71
CA GLU A 203 4.08 21.05 -26.07
C GLU A 203 3.68 19.57 -26.09
N PRO A 204 4.61 18.64 -26.34
CA PRO A 204 6.04 18.89 -26.58
C PRO A 204 6.30 19.50 -27.97
N THR A 205 7.42 20.20 -28.11
CA THR A 205 7.85 20.74 -29.41
C THR A 205 8.32 19.64 -30.36
N ALA A 206 8.04 19.78 -31.66
CA ALA A 206 8.46 18.80 -32.67
C ALA A 206 9.99 18.67 -32.71
N GLY A 207 10.48 17.43 -32.59
CA GLY A 207 11.91 17.09 -32.55
C GLY A 207 12.53 17.14 -31.15
N GLN A 208 11.75 17.47 -30.11
CA GLN A 208 12.25 17.51 -28.73
C GLN A 208 12.82 16.15 -28.31
N THR A 209 14.00 16.16 -27.72
CA THR A 209 14.58 14.99 -27.07
C THR A 209 14.19 14.98 -25.60
N LEU A 210 13.44 13.97 -25.19
CA LEU A 210 13.01 13.76 -23.81
C LEU A 210 14.00 12.81 -23.13
N ARG A 211 14.43 13.18 -21.93
CA ARG A 211 15.43 12.46 -21.14
C ARG A 211 14.82 11.62 -20.02
N ALA A 212 13.62 11.96 -19.60
CA ALA A 212 12.78 11.15 -18.74
C ALA A 212 11.60 10.61 -19.58
N ASN A 213 11.03 9.49 -19.17
CA ASN A 213 9.77 9.00 -19.75
C ASN A 213 8.60 9.79 -19.15
N VAL A 214 8.72 11.11 -19.17
CA VAL A 214 7.79 12.09 -18.59
C VAL A 214 7.78 13.29 -19.51
N PHE A 215 6.59 13.75 -19.89
CA PHE A 215 6.43 15.00 -20.62
C PHE A 215 5.16 15.74 -20.22
N GLU A 216 5.14 17.01 -20.60
CA GLU A 216 3.99 17.88 -20.49
C GLU A 216 3.31 17.96 -21.86
N LEU A 217 2.00 17.75 -21.87
CA LEU A 217 1.17 17.92 -23.06
C LEU A 217 0.37 19.21 -22.90
N GLN A 218 0.60 20.17 -23.79
CA GLN A 218 -0.21 21.38 -23.88
C GLN A 218 -0.73 21.60 -25.30
N GLY A 219 -1.88 22.23 -25.41
CA GLY A 219 -2.41 22.63 -26.69
C GLY A 219 -3.81 23.21 -26.63
N THR A 220 -4.47 23.25 -27.79
CA THR A 220 -5.89 23.63 -27.88
C THR A 220 -6.68 22.70 -28.77
N ILE A 221 -7.94 22.47 -28.40
CA ILE A 221 -8.95 21.86 -29.26
C ILE A 221 -10.01 22.93 -29.53
N SER A 222 -10.18 23.33 -30.79
CA SER A 222 -11.26 24.23 -31.20
C SER A 222 -12.40 23.41 -31.81
N THR A 223 -13.60 23.51 -31.25
CA THR A 223 -14.81 22.85 -31.75
C THR A 223 -16.01 23.79 -31.59
N THR A 224 -17.01 23.67 -32.46
CA THR A 224 -18.27 24.45 -32.35
C THR A 224 -19.39 23.67 -31.64
N ASP A 225 -19.11 22.42 -31.26
CA ASP A 225 -20.04 21.51 -30.59
C ASP A 225 -19.26 20.64 -29.60
N GLN A 226 -19.95 19.94 -28.70
CA GLN A 226 -19.32 19.11 -27.69
C GLN A 226 -18.47 17.98 -28.30
N LEU A 227 -17.30 17.76 -27.72
CA LEU A 227 -16.44 16.64 -28.05
C LEU A 227 -17.08 15.34 -27.56
N GLN A 228 -17.17 14.36 -28.45
CA GLN A 228 -17.60 13.01 -28.17
C GLN A 228 -16.44 12.21 -27.56
N SER A 229 -15.22 12.43 -28.05
CA SER A 229 -13.99 11.83 -27.53
C SER A 229 -12.79 12.77 -27.72
N ALA A 230 -11.78 12.66 -26.86
CA ALA A 230 -10.47 13.25 -27.07
C ALA A 230 -9.40 12.35 -26.47
N TYR A 231 -8.46 11.89 -27.29
CA TYR A 231 -7.43 10.95 -26.89
C TYR A 231 -6.05 11.53 -27.13
N LEU A 232 -5.16 11.35 -26.15
CA LEU A 232 -3.73 11.38 -26.35
C LEU A 232 -3.31 9.98 -26.80
N ILE A 233 -2.61 9.90 -27.93
CA ILE A 233 -2.11 8.67 -28.53
C ILE A 233 -0.60 8.80 -28.62
N THR A 234 0.15 7.92 -27.96
CA THR A 234 1.61 7.82 -28.13
C THR A 234 1.93 6.56 -28.90
N ALA A 235 2.70 6.70 -29.98
CA ALA A 235 3.12 5.59 -30.82
C ALA A 235 4.64 5.54 -30.88
N GLY A 236 5.22 4.42 -30.45
CA GLY A 236 6.66 4.18 -30.46
C GLY A 236 7.00 2.74 -30.83
N SER A 237 8.21 2.29 -30.50
CA SER A 237 8.66 0.93 -30.83
C SER A 237 7.98 -0.17 -29.99
N ASP A 238 7.41 0.18 -28.83
CA ASP A 238 6.67 -0.72 -27.95
C ASP A 238 5.17 -0.82 -28.28
N GLY A 239 4.69 -0.09 -29.29
CA GLY A 239 3.30 -0.11 -29.73
C GLY A 239 2.62 1.25 -29.60
N ILE A 240 1.29 1.21 -29.43
CA ILE A 240 0.43 2.39 -29.28
C ILE A 240 -0.15 2.37 -27.87
N LYS A 241 -0.02 3.49 -27.16
CA LYS A 241 -0.70 3.75 -25.87
C LYS A 241 -1.70 4.88 -26.06
N THR A 242 -2.78 4.88 -25.29
CA THR A 242 -3.87 5.85 -25.44
C THR A 242 -4.38 6.28 -24.07
N ILE A 243 -4.60 7.59 -23.89
CA ILE A 243 -5.15 8.20 -22.68
C ILE A 243 -6.38 9.04 -23.09
N ASP A 244 -7.52 8.84 -22.42
CA ASP A 244 -8.71 9.70 -22.61
C ASP A 244 -8.50 11.06 -21.91
N LEU A 245 -8.39 12.13 -22.70
CA LEU A 245 -8.20 13.48 -22.19
C LEU A 245 -9.49 14.04 -21.57
N LEU A 246 -10.66 13.56 -21.99
CA LEU A 246 -11.94 14.04 -21.46
C LEU A 246 -12.24 13.47 -20.07
N SER A 247 -11.67 12.31 -19.71
CA SER A 247 -11.77 11.78 -18.35
C SER A 247 -10.95 12.61 -17.36
N THR A 248 -9.80 13.15 -17.80
CA THR A 248 -8.91 13.97 -16.97
C THR A 248 -9.29 15.46 -16.92
N SER A 249 -9.99 15.97 -17.94
CA SER A 249 -10.33 17.40 -18.03
C SER A 249 -11.75 17.62 -18.58
N PRO A 250 -12.78 17.62 -17.72
CA PRO A 250 -14.17 17.87 -18.13
C PRO A 250 -14.39 19.22 -18.81
N SER A 251 -13.56 20.23 -18.54
CA SER A 251 -13.66 21.53 -19.22
C SER A 251 -13.41 21.44 -20.73
N LEU A 252 -12.70 20.40 -21.19
CA LEU A 252 -12.34 20.18 -22.58
C LEU A 252 -13.54 19.75 -23.46
N PHE A 253 -14.71 19.43 -22.89
CA PHE A 253 -15.89 19.04 -23.67
C PHE A 253 -16.29 20.07 -24.72
N ASN A 254 -16.16 21.36 -24.42
CA ASN A 254 -16.49 22.42 -25.37
C ASN A 254 -15.26 22.89 -26.16
N GLY A 255 -14.20 22.06 -26.21
CA GLY A 255 -12.88 22.48 -26.63
C GLY A 255 -12.18 23.33 -25.57
N GLY A 256 -11.21 24.13 -26.00
CA GLY A 256 -10.40 25.00 -25.14
C GLY A 256 -8.95 24.54 -25.06
N HIS A 257 -8.24 25.08 -24.06
CA HIS A 257 -6.88 24.68 -23.75
C HIS A 257 -6.89 23.36 -22.98
N PHE A 258 -5.98 22.46 -23.35
CA PHE A 258 -5.65 21.31 -22.52
C PHE A 258 -4.23 21.45 -21.99
N SER A 259 -4.03 21.02 -20.75
CA SER A 259 -2.72 20.82 -20.14
C SER A 259 -2.77 19.52 -19.34
N ALA A 260 -1.86 18.60 -19.63
CA ALA A 260 -1.64 17.41 -18.84
C ALA A 260 -0.16 17.37 -18.46
N HIS A 261 0.10 17.44 -17.16
CA HIS A 261 1.44 17.44 -16.59
C HIS A 261 1.81 16.03 -16.13
N GLY A 262 3.09 15.67 -16.24
CA GLY A 262 3.59 14.43 -15.65
C GLY A 262 3.07 13.17 -16.35
N ILE A 263 2.81 13.20 -17.66
CA ILE A 263 2.43 11.99 -18.39
C ILE A 263 3.65 11.08 -18.40
N THR A 264 3.60 9.99 -17.61
CA THR A 264 4.70 9.05 -17.44
C THR A 264 4.52 7.79 -18.30
N GLU A 265 5.61 7.06 -18.51
CA GLU A 265 5.63 5.67 -19.04
C GLU A 265 4.97 5.45 -20.42
N SER A 266 4.69 6.52 -21.15
CA SER A 266 3.97 6.48 -22.42
C SER A 266 4.87 6.50 -23.66
N LEU A 267 6.18 6.69 -23.48
CA LEU A 267 7.17 6.69 -24.56
C LEU A 267 8.01 5.41 -24.53
N SER A 268 8.41 4.92 -25.71
CA SER A 268 9.44 3.89 -25.87
C SER A 268 10.76 4.49 -26.31
N LEU A 269 11.86 3.74 -26.16
CA LEU A 269 13.20 4.18 -26.55
C LEU A 269 13.24 4.58 -28.03
N GLY A 270 13.83 5.74 -28.32
CA GLY A 270 13.96 6.28 -29.68
C GLY A 270 12.81 7.22 -30.07
N THR A 271 12.44 7.22 -31.35
CA THR A 271 11.44 8.16 -31.88
C THR A 271 10.02 7.71 -31.52
N ASN A 272 9.24 8.64 -30.99
CA ASN A 272 7.83 8.49 -30.68
C ASN A 272 7.01 9.54 -31.43
N THR A 273 5.79 9.20 -31.81
CA THR A 273 4.78 10.15 -32.31
C THR A 273 3.74 10.36 -31.23
N ILE A 274 3.59 11.59 -30.75
CA ILE A 274 2.56 12.00 -29.81
C ILE A 274 1.46 12.67 -30.62
N SER A 275 0.25 12.13 -30.58
CA SER A 275 -0.90 12.68 -31.28
C SER A 275 -2.03 12.99 -30.31
N VAL A 276 -2.75 14.07 -30.57
CA VAL A 276 -4.02 14.35 -29.90
C VAL A 276 -5.12 14.26 -30.96
N ARG A 277 -6.05 13.32 -30.78
CA ARG A 277 -7.20 13.10 -31.67
C ARG A 277 -8.47 13.48 -30.92
N ALA A 278 -9.26 14.38 -31.46
CA ALA A 278 -10.53 14.81 -30.89
C ALA A 278 -11.66 14.62 -31.89
N GLN A 279 -12.82 14.15 -31.42
CA GLN A 279 -13.99 13.90 -32.25
C GLN A 279 -15.18 14.71 -31.76
N ASN A 280 -15.91 15.32 -32.68
CA ASN A 280 -17.28 15.77 -32.47
C ASN A 280 -18.21 15.03 -33.44
N CYS A 281 -19.49 15.39 -33.46
CA CYS A 281 -20.48 14.76 -34.33
C CYS A 281 -20.20 14.90 -35.85
N MET A 282 -19.31 15.82 -36.29
CA MET A 282 -18.86 15.93 -37.70
C MET A 282 -17.65 15.05 -38.04
N GLY A 283 -17.06 14.37 -37.05
CA GLY A 283 -15.89 13.49 -37.20
C GLY A 283 -14.69 13.95 -36.39
N TYR A 284 -13.52 13.34 -36.66
CA TYR A 284 -12.29 13.57 -35.90
C TYR A 284 -11.37 14.62 -36.55
N GLY A 285 -10.72 15.41 -35.70
CA GLY A 285 -9.52 16.17 -36.00
C GLY A 285 -8.34 15.64 -35.20
N GLU A 286 -7.13 15.80 -35.73
CA GLU A 286 -5.92 15.27 -35.11
C GLU A 286 -4.74 16.19 -35.40
N ASN A 287 -3.79 16.23 -34.47
CA ASN A 287 -2.47 16.80 -34.67
C ASN A 287 -1.43 15.92 -33.97
N SER A 288 -0.21 15.91 -34.50
CA SER A 288 0.86 15.02 -34.06
C SER A 288 2.20 15.76 -34.03
N VAL A 289 3.03 15.42 -33.05
CA VAL A 289 4.42 15.87 -32.92
C VAL A 289 5.32 14.67 -32.71
N THR A 290 6.51 14.69 -33.32
CA THR A 290 7.51 13.64 -33.09
C THR A 290 8.47 14.06 -31.99
N VAL A 291 8.74 13.18 -31.04
CA VAL A 291 9.76 13.37 -29.99
C VAL A 291 10.73 12.21 -30.00
N THR A 292 11.91 12.38 -29.42
CA THR A 292 12.85 11.27 -29.21
C THR A 292 13.03 11.04 -27.73
N TYR A 293 12.60 9.89 -27.22
CA TYR A 293 12.92 9.49 -25.85
C TYR A 293 14.26 8.78 -25.83
N GLN A 294 15.24 9.40 -25.21
CA GLN A 294 16.56 8.83 -25.01
C GLN A 294 16.93 9.02 -23.54
N PRO A 295 16.65 8.01 -22.68
CA PRO A 295 16.94 8.11 -21.27
C PRO A 295 18.40 8.44 -21.06
N CYS A 296 18.65 9.12 -19.96
CA CYS A 296 20.01 9.36 -19.57
C CYS A 296 20.68 8.02 -19.28
N ASN A 297 21.86 7.82 -19.87
CA ASN A 297 22.73 6.75 -19.42
C ASN A 297 23.18 7.11 -18.00
N ARG A 298 23.26 6.15 -17.07
CA ARG A 298 23.75 6.34 -15.70
C ARG A 298 25.10 7.08 -15.62
N THR A 299 25.90 7.06 -16.68
CA THR A 299 27.17 7.82 -16.76
C THR A 299 27.00 9.33 -17.02
N LEU A 300 25.82 9.79 -17.45
CA LEU A 300 25.52 11.18 -17.81
C LEU A 300 24.55 11.86 -16.82
N GLU A 301 23.90 11.09 -15.96
CA GLU A 301 23.07 11.60 -14.88
C GLU A 301 23.95 12.20 -13.78
N PRO A 302 23.66 13.44 -13.33
CA PRO A 302 24.20 13.93 -12.08
C PRO A 302 23.75 13.02 -10.94
N VAL A 303 24.67 12.51 -10.14
CA VAL A 303 24.42 11.92 -8.84
C VAL A 303 24.54 13.05 -7.84
N VAL A 304 23.43 13.43 -7.22
CA VAL A 304 23.39 14.42 -6.14
C VAL A 304 23.41 13.66 -4.81
N THR A 305 24.24 14.09 -3.88
CA THR A 305 24.29 13.54 -2.52
C THR A 305 24.24 14.68 -1.53
N ILE A 306 23.21 14.73 -0.68
CA ILE A 306 23.15 15.67 0.44
C ILE A 306 23.90 15.04 1.62
N LEU A 307 24.95 15.71 2.09
CA LEU A 307 25.74 15.32 3.26
C LEU A 307 25.20 15.96 4.54
N GLU A 308 24.68 17.19 4.45
CA GLU A 308 24.05 17.91 5.56
C GLU A 308 22.85 18.71 5.03
N PRO A 309 21.69 18.69 5.70
CA PRO A 309 21.33 17.79 6.79
C PRO A 309 21.15 16.34 6.30
N VAL A 310 21.74 15.37 7.00
CA VAL A 310 21.53 13.92 6.73
C VAL A 310 20.06 13.58 7.00
N SER A 311 19.41 13.00 5.99
CA SER A 311 17.99 12.63 5.96
C SER A 311 17.51 11.98 7.26
N SER A 312 16.79 12.77 8.06
CA SER A 312 15.92 12.39 9.17
C SER A 312 15.04 13.62 9.43
N ASP A 313 13.89 13.51 10.12
CA ASP A 313 13.04 14.67 10.44
C ASP A 313 13.74 15.64 11.41
N ILE A 314 14.72 16.40 10.92
CA ILE A 314 15.54 17.25 11.76
C ILE A 314 14.73 18.49 12.08
N VAL A 315 14.37 18.61 13.35
CA VAL A 315 13.84 19.85 13.87
C VAL A 315 15.00 20.79 14.20
N VAL A 316 15.10 21.89 13.47
CA VAL A 316 16.18 22.87 13.60
C VAL A 316 15.65 24.20 14.14
N SER A 317 16.41 24.80 15.06
CA SER A 317 16.13 26.14 15.59
C SER A 317 16.96 27.25 14.94
N ILE A 318 17.88 26.87 14.06
CA ILE A 318 18.76 27.74 13.27
C ILE A 318 18.76 27.16 11.85
N PRO A 319 18.65 27.97 10.79
CA PRO A 319 18.70 27.48 9.42
C PRO A 319 19.97 26.62 9.20
N PRO A 320 19.85 25.38 8.71
CA PRO A 320 20.99 24.49 8.60
C PRO A 320 21.86 24.89 7.39
N ARG A 321 23.11 24.45 7.40
CA ARG A 321 23.93 24.46 6.18
C ARG A 321 23.54 23.26 5.33
N LEU A 322 23.29 23.52 4.06
CA LEU A 322 23.03 22.53 3.04
C LEU A 322 24.36 22.20 2.35
N LYS A 323 24.89 21.01 2.59
CA LYS A 323 26.14 20.53 1.99
C LYS A 323 25.94 19.27 1.19
N GLY A 324 26.72 19.08 0.14
CA GLY A 324 26.64 17.87 -0.65
C GLY A 324 27.58 17.84 -1.85
N ASN A 325 27.48 16.76 -2.62
CA ASN A 325 28.29 16.52 -3.81
C ASN A 325 27.43 16.28 -5.05
N ILE A 326 27.97 16.59 -6.22
CA ILE A 326 27.36 16.36 -7.53
C ILE A 326 28.40 15.75 -8.47
N ASN A 327 28.08 14.62 -9.12
CA ASN A 327 28.98 13.90 -10.04
C ASN A 327 28.22 13.40 -11.28
N PRO A 328 28.67 13.57 -12.54
CA PRO A 328 29.92 14.21 -12.99
C PRO A 328 29.86 15.73 -12.99
N LYS A 329 30.88 16.33 -12.37
CA LYS A 329 31.02 17.78 -12.17
C LYS A 329 31.16 18.60 -13.46
N ASP A 330 31.87 18.07 -14.45
CA ASP A 330 32.20 18.81 -15.68
C ASP A 330 31.00 18.97 -16.63
N ASN A 331 29.88 18.31 -16.31
CA ASN A 331 28.68 18.28 -17.14
C ASN A 331 27.49 19.01 -16.52
N ILE A 332 27.66 19.76 -15.41
CA ILE A 332 26.54 20.45 -14.76
C ILE A 332 26.23 21.79 -15.45
N LYS A 333 24.95 22.06 -15.68
CA LYS A 333 24.42 23.32 -16.23
C LYS A 333 23.95 24.24 -15.12
N ASN A 334 23.12 23.74 -14.21
CA ASN A 334 22.65 24.46 -13.02
C ASN A 334 22.28 23.48 -11.90
N VAL A 335 22.22 24.00 -10.69
CA VAL A 335 21.79 23.29 -9.48
C VAL A 335 20.75 24.15 -8.78
N ILE A 336 19.57 23.59 -8.60
CA ILE A 336 18.41 24.27 -8.03
C ILE A 336 18.12 23.64 -6.68
N VAL A 337 17.91 24.48 -5.67
CA VAL A 337 17.32 24.07 -4.40
C VAL A 337 15.85 24.45 -4.44
N ILE A 338 14.99 23.46 -4.20
CA ILE A 338 13.55 23.64 -4.05
C ILE A 338 13.24 23.36 -2.59
N VAL A 339 12.62 24.32 -1.91
CA VAL A 339 12.10 24.13 -0.55
C VAL A 339 10.59 24.17 -0.63
N SER A 340 9.93 23.03 -0.47
CA SER A 340 8.47 22.95 -0.47
C SER A 340 7.91 22.79 0.94
N ALA A 341 6.75 23.39 1.19
CA ALA A 341 6.01 23.15 2.41
C ALA A 341 5.51 21.69 2.43
N GLY A 342 5.86 20.97 3.48
CA GLY A 342 5.34 19.66 3.81
C GLY A 342 4.04 19.77 4.63
N PRO A 343 3.41 18.63 4.92
CA PRO A 343 2.13 18.59 5.63
C PRO A 343 2.18 19.41 6.94
N PRO A 344 1.10 20.15 7.29
CA PRO A 344 -0.23 20.14 6.67
C PRO A 344 -0.43 21.15 5.53
N ILE A 345 0.56 21.97 5.20
CA ILE A 345 0.42 23.04 4.19
C ILE A 345 1.08 22.57 2.90
N TYR A 346 0.30 22.19 1.89
CA TYR A 346 0.81 21.71 0.61
C TYR A 346 1.03 22.80 -0.45
N THR A 347 0.74 24.06 -0.12
CA THR A 347 0.76 25.16 -1.09
C THR A 347 1.87 26.16 -0.77
N GLY A 348 3.01 25.98 -1.42
CA GLY A 348 4.14 26.91 -1.37
C GLY A 348 5.45 26.21 -1.69
N PHE A 349 6.27 26.82 -2.54
CA PHE A 349 7.68 26.49 -2.65
C PHE A 349 8.55 27.73 -2.80
N HIS A 350 9.77 27.65 -2.27
CA HIS A 350 10.86 28.55 -2.57
C HIS A 350 11.82 27.86 -3.54
N GLN A 351 12.34 28.59 -4.51
CA GLN A 351 13.31 28.08 -5.46
C GLN A 351 14.46 29.07 -5.60
N PHE A 352 15.69 28.57 -5.52
CA PHE A 352 16.89 29.36 -5.77
C PHE A 352 18.03 28.50 -6.30
N GLU A 353 18.99 29.13 -6.98
CA GLU A 353 20.15 28.45 -7.53
C GLU A 353 21.31 28.45 -6.54
N ILE A 354 22.05 27.34 -6.51
CA ILE A 354 23.32 27.21 -5.77
C ILE A 354 24.45 26.86 -6.74
N TYR A 355 25.68 27.18 -6.35
CA TYR A 355 26.85 27.01 -7.19
C TYR A 355 27.85 26.06 -6.51
N PRO A 356 27.93 24.79 -6.95
CA PRO A 356 28.98 23.89 -6.51
C PRO A 356 30.36 24.43 -6.95
N ASN A 357 31.41 24.09 -6.20
CA ASN A 357 32.78 24.38 -6.58
C ASN A 357 33.28 23.46 -7.72
N ASP A 358 34.52 23.64 -8.17
CA ASP A 358 35.16 22.87 -9.25
C ASP A 358 35.35 21.36 -8.92
N GLN A 359 35.01 20.92 -7.71
CA GLN A 359 35.00 19.52 -7.30
C GLN A 359 33.57 18.94 -7.26
N GLY A 360 32.54 19.73 -7.60
CA GLY A 360 31.14 19.33 -7.51
C GLY A 360 30.55 19.43 -6.11
N PHE A 361 31.29 20.00 -5.14
CA PHE A 361 30.84 20.16 -3.77
C PHE A 361 30.07 21.48 -3.60
N PHE A 362 28.88 21.43 -3.02
CA PHE A 362 28.10 22.61 -2.64
C PHE A 362 28.06 22.76 -1.11
N ASP A 363 28.09 24.00 -0.64
CA ASP A 363 27.94 24.38 0.76
C ASP A 363 27.20 25.72 0.82
N TYR A 364 25.92 25.66 1.17
CA TYR A 364 25.00 26.78 1.16
C TYR A 364 24.37 26.97 2.53
N GLN A 365 24.43 28.19 3.07
CA GLN A 365 23.76 28.53 4.32
C GLN A 365 22.30 28.91 4.00
N LEU A 366 21.34 28.05 4.38
CA LEU A 366 19.92 28.40 4.27
C LEU A 366 19.64 29.61 5.16
N ARG A 367 18.71 30.47 4.73
CA ARG A 367 18.21 31.61 5.48
C ARG A 367 16.88 31.24 6.13
N GLU A 368 16.48 32.02 7.13
CA GLU A 368 15.17 31.86 7.77
C GLU A 368 14.03 31.98 6.75
N ASP A 369 14.16 32.93 5.80
CA ASP A 369 13.17 33.16 4.73
C ASP A 369 13.18 32.08 3.63
N ASP A 370 14.17 31.17 3.62
CA ASP A 370 14.21 30.06 2.67
C ASP A 370 13.35 28.88 3.17
N LEU A 371 12.90 28.90 4.44
CA LEU A 371 12.24 27.79 5.14
C LEU A 371 10.83 28.16 5.60
N TYR A 372 9.94 27.17 5.60
CA TYR A 372 8.60 27.34 6.16
C TYR A 372 8.66 27.21 7.69
N GLN A 373 8.20 28.25 8.40
CA GLN A 373 8.12 28.25 9.86
C GLN A 373 6.99 27.34 10.35
N ASN A 374 7.25 26.57 11.41
CA ASN A 374 6.27 25.68 12.07
C ASN A 374 5.66 24.61 11.14
N CYS A 375 6.31 24.35 10.00
CA CYS A 375 5.90 23.35 9.03
C CYS A 375 7.13 22.54 8.61
N GLN A 376 6.92 21.30 8.16
CA GLN A 376 7.99 20.55 7.52
C GLN A 376 8.37 21.28 6.22
N SER A 377 9.66 21.44 5.98
CA SER A 377 10.24 21.93 4.74
C SER A 377 10.95 20.75 4.09
N ILE A 378 10.53 20.38 2.88
CA ILE A 378 11.22 19.38 2.07
C ILE A 378 12.21 20.13 1.19
N ILE A 379 13.49 19.84 1.35
CA ILE A 379 14.58 20.46 0.60
C ILE A 379 15.03 19.46 -0.47
N SER A 380 14.76 19.77 -1.72
CA SER A 380 15.21 19.01 -2.88
C SER A 380 16.36 19.74 -3.56
N VAL A 381 17.50 19.07 -3.71
CA VAL A 381 18.63 19.56 -4.52
C VAL A 381 18.58 18.86 -5.87
N VAL A 382 18.27 19.61 -6.92
CA VAL A 382 18.15 19.13 -8.29
C VAL A 382 19.29 19.67 -9.12
N ALA A 383 20.13 18.78 -9.65
CA ALA A 383 21.19 19.12 -10.58
C ALA A 383 20.78 18.78 -12.02
N GLN A 384 20.90 19.74 -12.94
CA GLN A 384 20.70 19.50 -14.37
C GLN A 384 22.05 19.43 -15.09
N SER A 385 22.27 18.40 -15.90
CA SER A 385 23.42 18.33 -16.79
C SER A 385 23.21 19.17 -18.06
N ARG A 386 24.30 19.54 -18.74
CA ARG A 386 24.24 20.28 -20.03
C ARG A 386 23.50 19.50 -21.12
N ASN A 387 23.38 18.19 -20.98
CA ASN A 387 22.65 17.30 -21.88
C ASN A 387 21.17 17.12 -21.50
N GLY A 388 20.70 17.82 -20.46
CA GLY A 388 19.33 17.79 -19.98
C GLY A 388 18.99 16.62 -19.06
N CYS A 389 20.00 15.91 -18.52
CA CYS A 389 19.78 14.88 -17.51
C CYS A 389 19.62 15.50 -16.12
N PHE A 390 18.82 14.90 -15.26
CA PHE A 390 18.60 15.39 -13.91
C PHE A 390 19.09 14.38 -12.88
N GLY A 391 19.63 14.90 -11.80
CA GLY A 391 19.88 14.18 -10.55
C GLY A 391 19.19 14.90 -9.42
N GLN A 392 18.61 14.16 -8.49
CA GLN A 392 17.94 14.74 -7.32
C GLN A 392 18.34 14.00 -6.05
N ALA A 393 18.48 14.75 -4.98
CA ALA A 393 18.50 14.24 -3.62
C ALA A 393 17.62 15.12 -2.75
N ASP A 394 16.89 14.50 -1.82
CA ASP A 394 15.96 15.17 -0.93
C ASP A 394 16.39 15.03 0.53
N THR A 395 16.07 16.02 1.34
CA THR A 395 16.15 15.97 2.80
C THR A 395 14.98 16.74 3.41
N LYS A 396 14.56 16.37 4.62
CA LYS A 396 13.40 16.97 5.29
C LYS A 396 13.86 17.67 6.56
N ILE A 397 13.37 18.88 6.79
CA ILE A 397 13.64 19.61 8.03
C ILE A 397 12.37 20.27 8.54
N VAL A 398 12.20 20.41 9.85
CA VAL A 398 11.16 21.27 10.43
C VAL A 398 11.84 22.46 11.08
N PHE A 399 11.53 23.68 10.63
CA PHE A 399 12.18 24.88 11.15
C PHE A 399 11.28 25.60 12.16
N PHE A 400 11.83 25.87 13.34
CA PHE A 400 11.20 26.70 14.36
C PHE A 400 12.13 27.82 14.80
N LYS A 401 11.55 28.96 15.20
CA LYS A 401 12.34 30.05 15.78
C LYS A 401 12.83 29.67 17.18
N ARG A 402 14.13 29.84 17.45
CA ARG A 402 14.80 29.35 18.67
C ARG A 402 14.20 29.85 19.99
N ASP A 403 13.72 31.09 20.03
CA ASP A 403 13.17 31.68 21.27
C ASP A 403 11.75 31.18 21.59
N GLU A 404 11.15 30.40 20.68
CA GLU A 404 9.77 29.93 20.77
C GLU A 404 9.67 28.41 20.90
N THR A 405 10.77 27.70 21.19
CA THR A 405 10.78 26.23 21.29
C THR A 405 11.53 25.66 22.49
N LYS A 406 11.14 24.45 22.90
CA LYS A 406 11.82 23.61 23.89
C LYS A 406 12.10 22.25 23.27
N ARG A 407 13.33 21.76 23.43
CA ARG A 407 13.62 20.36 23.11
C ARG A 407 13.13 19.47 24.24
N ILE A 408 12.40 18.42 23.90
CA ILE A 408 11.94 17.37 24.79
C ILE A 408 12.68 16.10 24.41
N ARG A 409 13.43 15.50 25.33
CA ARG A 409 14.22 14.29 25.05
C ARG A 409 14.16 13.30 26.20
N GLY A 410 14.46 12.04 25.91
CA GLY A 410 14.55 10.97 26.89
C GLY A 410 14.96 9.66 26.25
N ARG A 411 14.94 8.59 27.04
CA ARG A 411 15.20 7.22 26.60
C ARG A 411 14.17 6.29 27.22
N ILE A 412 13.59 5.37 26.44
CA ILE A 412 12.66 4.36 26.94
C ILE A 412 13.38 3.02 27.02
N LEU A 413 13.31 2.40 28.20
CA LEU A 413 13.91 1.11 28.51
C LEU A 413 12.82 0.14 29.03
N TYR A 414 12.96 -1.14 28.72
CA TYR A 414 12.14 -2.20 29.30
C TYR A 414 13.01 -3.20 30.06
N GLU A 415 12.49 -3.74 31.14
CA GLU A 415 13.15 -4.79 31.92
C GLU A 415 13.09 -6.12 31.16
N ASP A 416 14.25 -6.69 30.89
CA ASP A 416 14.40 -8.00 30.27
C ASP A 416 14.46 -9.11 31.33
N ALA A 417 14.21 -10.36 30.92
CA ALA A 417 14.26 -11.50 31.84
C ALA A 417 14.80 -12.78 31.18
N SER A 418 15.11 -13.77 32.02
CA SER A 418 15.35 -15.14 31.59
C SER A 418 14.16 -15.68 30.80
N ALA A 419 14.37 -16.69 29.94
CA ALA A 419 13.32 -17.30 29.11
C ALA A 419 12.08 -17.75 29.90
N ASP A 420 12.23 -18.17 31.16
CA ASP A 420 11.12 -18.56 32.05
C ASP A 420 10.42 -17.36 32.75
N GLY A 421 10.85 -16.14 32.43
CA GLY A 421 10.40 -14.88 33.01
C GLY A 421 10.72 -14.70 34.49
N GLN A 422 11.51 -15.59 35.12
CA GLN A 422 11.69 -15.58 36.59
C GLN A 422 12.78 -14.63 37.06
N THR A 423 13.83 -14.40 36.28
CA THR A 423 15.00 -13.63 36.70
C THR A 423 15.21 -12.43 35.80
N SER A 424 15.29 -11.23 36.38
CA SER A 424 15.63 -10.01 35.64
C SER A 424 17.02 -10.11 35.01
N ALA A 425 17.11 -9.78 33.72
CA ALA A 425 18.35 -9.73 32.94
C ALA A 425 18.87 -8.28 32.76
N GLY A 426 18.22 -7.30 33.39
CA GLY A 426 18.57 -5.88 33.28
C GLY A 426 17.61 -5.12 32.36
N PHE A 427 18.04 -3.96 31.87
CA PHE A 427 17.21 -3.09 31.04
C PHE A 427 17.73 -3.03 29.60
N LYS A 428 16.84 -3.30 28.64
CA LYS A 428 17.08 -3.17 27.20
C LYS A 428 16.42 -1.89 26.66
N PRO A 429 16.94 -1.29 25.58
CA PRO A 429 16.27 -0.18 24.91
C PRO A 429 14.98 -0.63 24.22
N ALA A 430 13.89 0.12 24.36
CA ALA A 430 12.70 -0.08 23.53
C ALA A 430 12.97 0.50 22.14
N ARG A 431 13.42 -0.33 21.19
CA ARG A 431 13.88 0.10 19.85
C ARG A 431 12.72 0.37 18.92
N PHE A 432 12.82 1.46 18.15
CA PHE A 432 11.82 1.85 17.15
C PHE A 432 10.38 1.79 17.70
N CYS A 433 10.25 2.13 18.99
CA CYS A 433 9.00 2.05 19.72
C CYS A 433 8.16 3.28 19.36
N LYS A 434 6.96 3.06 18.85
CA LYS A 434 5.96 4.08 18.60
C LYS A 434 5.33 4.49 19.92
N PHE A 435 5.22 5.80 20.14
CA PHE A 435 4.59 6.36 21.33
C PHE A 435 3.90 7.66 21.01
N THR A 436 3.06 8.13 21.93
CA THR A 436 2.41 9.43 21.87
C THR A 436 2.96 10.32 22.98
N LEU A 437 3.58 11.43 22.60
CA LEU A 437 3.95 12.50 23.51
C LEU A 437 2.73 13.37 23.81
N GLN A 438 2.32 13.41 25.06
CA GLN A 438 1.22 14.23 25.54
C GLN A 438 1.78 15.54 26.08
N LEU A 439 1.56 16.63 25.34
CA LEU A 439 2.03 17.97 25.64
C LEU A 439 0.92 18.77 26.33
N ASN A 440 1.14 19.19 27.57
CA ASN A 440 0.19 19.96 28.34
C ASN A 440 0.53 21.45 28.26
N TYR A 441 -0.27 22.20 27.52
CA TYR A 441 -0.17 23.64 27.40
C TYR A 441 -1.18 24.34 28.32
N GLU A 442 -0.98 25.64 28.53
CA GLU A 442 -1.92 26.51 29.24
C GLU A 442 -3.35 26.46 28.66
N PHE A 443 -3.49 26.24 27.36
CA PHE A 443 -4.78 26.27 26.65
C PHE A 443 -5.31 24.89 26.24
N GLY A 444 -4.63 23.78 26.60
CA GLY A 444 -5.11 22.44 26.27
C GLY A 444 -4.01 21.37 26.18
N LEU A 445 -4.44 20.16 25.83
CA LEU A 445 -3.56 19.02 25.56
C LEU A 445 -3.33 18.91 24.06
N GLU A 446 -2.08 18.68 23.67
CA GLU A 446 -1.68 18.32 22.31
C GLU A 446 -1.03 16.93 22.35
N TYR A 447 -1.30 16.11 21.34
CA TYR A 447 -0.76 14.76 21.22
C TYR A 447 0.13 14.68 19.97
N LYS A 448 1.32 14.11 20.11
CA LYS A 448 2.26 13.91 19.00
C LYS A 448 2.74 12.48 18.95
N SER A 449 2.55 11.80 17.83
CA SER A 449 3.17 10.48 17.62
C SER A 449 4.67 10.65 17.39
N CYS A 450 5.47 9.77 18.00
CA CYS A 450 6.92 9.78 17.99
C CYS A 450 7.45 8.33 17.91
N LEU A 451 8.74 8.19 17.58
CA LEU A 451 9.47 6.92 17.52
C LEU A 451 10.77 7.05 18.33
N THR A 452 11.18 5.98 19.01
CA THR A 452 12.55 5.88 19.56
C THR A 452 13.55 5.44 18.49
N ASP A 453 14.84 5.69 18.70
CA ASP A 453 15.94 5.14 17.88
C ASP A 453 16.33 3.71 18.30
N SER A 454 17.37 3.13 17.68
CA SER A 454 17.87 1.79 18.02
C SER A 454 18.50 1.67 19.41
N GLN A 455 18.63 2.79 20.13
CA GLN A 455 19.09 2.86 21.51
C GLN A 455 17.96 3.26 22.47
N GLY A 456 16.71 3.35 21.99
CA GLY A 456 15.55 3.74 22.78
C GLY A 456 15.45 5.24 23.04
N ASN A 457 16.32 6.07 22.46
CA ASN A 457 16.27 7.52 22.66
C ASN A 457 15.20 8.17 21.80
N PHE A 458 14.64 9.26 22.30
CA PHE A 458 13.78 10.16 21.53
C PHE A 458 14.17 11.62 21.75
N SER A 459 13.95 12.46 20.73
CA SER A 459 14.13 13.91 20.83
C SER A 459 13.11 14.61 19.94
N PHE A 460 12.24 15.38 20.56
CA PHE A 460 11.20 16.18 19.93
C PHE A 460 11.45 17.67 20.21
N ILE A 461 10.95 18.56 19.36
CA ILE A 461 10.98 20.00 19.63
C ILE A 461 9.54 20.50 19.63
N ALA A 462 9.12 21.05 20.76
CA ALA A 462 7.79 21.60 20.98
C ALA A 462 7.84 23.12 21.08
N PRO A 463 6.77 23.85 20.72
CA PRO A 463 6.60 25.24 21.10
C PRO A 463 6.82 25.48 22.60
N ALA A 464 7.64 26.47 22.96
CA ALA A 464 7.92 26.84 24.34
C ALA A 464 6.75 27.58 25.00
N ASN A 465 6.02 28.36 24.20
CA ASN A 465 4.96 29.25 24.68
C ASN A 465 3.79 28.43 25.24
N GLY A 466 3.59 28.55 26.54
CA GLY A 466 2.49 27.90 27.25
C GLY A 466 2.72 26.44 27.65
N LEU A 467 3.85 25.79 27.28
CA LEU A 467 4.11 24.39 27.66
C LEU A 467 4.40 24.28 29.17
N ARG A 468 3.50 23.57 29.88
CA ARG A 468 3.54 23.36 31.34
C ARG A 468 4.16 22.03 31.74
N SER A 469 3.85 20.96 31.02
CA SER A 469 4.38 19.61 31.26
C SER A 469 4.28 18.73 30.01
N ALA A 470 4.99 17.62 30.00
CA ALA A 470 4.82 16.57 28.99
C ALA A 470 4.82 15.18 29.63
N GLY A 471 4.14 14.22 29.01
CA GLY A 471 4.12 12.80 29.39
C GLY A 471 4.25 11.91 28.15
N VAL A 472 4.58 10.63 28.35
CA VAL A 472 4.73 9.63 27.30
C VAL A 472 3.63 8.58 27.47
N ASN A 473 2.89 8.33 26.40
CA ASN A 473 1.85 7.30 26.33
C ASN A 473 2.27 6.23 25.31
N LEU A 474 2.20 4.96 25.69
CA LEU A 474 2.52 3.81 24.84
C LEU A 474 1.20 3.06 24.60
N GLY A 475 0.65 3.11 23.39
CA GLY A 475 -0.70 2.59 23.09
C GLY A 475 -1.84 3.52 23.51
N THR A 476 -3.09 3.08 23.26
CA THR A 476 -4.32 3.75 23.69
C THR A 476 -5.39 2.71 24.07
N ASP A 477 -6.49 3.18 24.65
CA ASP A 477 -7.67 2.39 25.03
C ASP A 477 -8.62 2.05 23.87
N SER A 478 -8.26 2.47 22.65
CA SER A 478 -9.12 2.45 21.47
C SER A 478 -8.41 1.96 20.22
N ASP A 479 -7.13 1.60 20.34
CA ASP A 479 -6.28 1.16 19.24
C ASP A 479 -5.38 0.02 19.69
N GLU A 480 -5.13 -0.91 18.78
CA GLU A 480 -4.29 -2.08 19.01
C GLU A 480 -2.89 -1.62 19.38
N TYR A 481 -2.28 -2.23 20.39
CA TYR A 481 -0.97 -1.80 20.83
C TYR A 481 0.08 -2.10 19.76
N SER A 482 0.34 -1.10 18.93
CA SER A 482 1.36 -1.12 17.90
C SER A 482 2.66 -0.60 18.50
N VAL A 483 3.46 -1.51 19.04
CA VAL A 483 4.73 -1.16 19.71
C VAL A 483 5.71 -0.57 18.70
N ASN A 484 5.79 -1.14 17.50
CA ASN A 484 6.67 -0.70 16.42
C ASN A 484 6.05 -1.05 15.06
N TYR A 485 6.81 -0.88 13.97
CA TYR A 485 6.32 -1.14 12.62
C TYR A 485 6.24 -2.64 12.27
N ALA A 486 6.79 -3.53 13.10
CA ALA A 486 6.86 -4.96 12.85
C ALA A 486 5.73 -5.75 13.54
N VAL A 487 5.24 -5.27 14.68
CA VAL A 487 4.30 -6.02 15.52
C VAL A 487 3.10 -5.19 15.94
N ARG A 488 1.96 -5.89 16.06
CA ARG A 488 0.84 -5.48 16.90
C ARG A 488 0.66 -6.53 17.98
N VAL A 489 0.53 -6.09 19.23
CA VAL A 489 0.34 -7.03 20.33
C VAL A 489 -1.03 -6.75 20.92
N SER A 490 -1.91 -7.73 20.85
CA SER A 490 -3.17 -7.76 21.56
C SER A 490 -3.10 -8.81 22.66
N LYS A 491 -4.12 -8.90 23.50
CA LYS A 491 -4.26 -10.02 24.44
C LYS A 491 -5.51 -10.83 24.06
N ASP A 492 -5.73 -11.19 22.81
CA ASP A 492 -7.03 -11.76 22.43
C ASP A 492 -7.24 -13.22 22.87
N LEU A 493 -7.84 -13.44 24.05
CA LEU A 493 -8.17 -14.78 24.56
C LEU A 493 -9.53 -15.30 24.06
N GLU A 494 -10.42 -14.44 23.55
CA GLU A 494 -11.84 -14.77 23.33
C GLU A 494 -12.50 -14.10 22.09
N TYR A 495 -11.73 -13.62 21.11
CA TYR A 495 -12.20 -12.83 19.96
C TYR A 495 -12.78 -11.45 20.35
N CYS A 496 -12.28 -10.88 21.45
CA CYS A 496 -12.82 -9.67 22.06
C CYS A 496 -11.93 -8.43 21.92
N ASN A 497 -10.90 -8.46 21.06
CA ASN A 497 -9.98 -7.34 20.81
C ASN A 497 -9.53 -6.68 22.12
N GLU A 498 -8.55 -7.29 22.75
CA GLU A 498 -7.98 -6.85 24.01
C GLU A 498 -6.83 -5.85 23.79
N TYR A 499 -6.98 -4.64 24.32
CA TYR A 499 -6.03 -3.53 24.15
C TYR A 499 -5.18 -3.34 25.38
N VAL A 500 -3.87 -3.13 25.20
CA VAL A 500 -2.92 -2.82 26.29
C VAL A 500 -2.29 -1.45 26.06
N TRP A 501 -2.06 -0.69 27.14
CA TRP A 501 -1.39 0.60 27.02
C TRP A 501 -0.74 1.04 28.34
N TRP A 502 0.24 1.93 28.24
CA TRP A 502 0.99 2.47 29.37
C TRP A 502 1.03 4.00 29.35
N TYR A 503 0.97 4.60 30.53
CA TYR A 503 1.11 6.04 30.71
C TYR A 503 2.26 6.36 31.66
N SER A 504 3.14 7.28 31.26
CA SER A 504 4.13 7.85 32.17
C SER A 504 3.54 8.93 33.06
N HIS A 505 4.24 9.28 34.13
CA HIS A 505 3.97 10.53 34.83
C HIS A 505 4.30 11.76 33.97
N PHE A 506 3.61 12.88 34.24
CA PHE A 506 3.92 14.16 33.60
C PHE A 506 5.17 14.81 34.21
N HIS A 507 6.16 15.10 33.37
CA HIS A 507 7.35 15.87 33.73
C HIS A 507 7.10 17.37 33.52
N LYS A 508 7.35 18.18 34.55
CA LYS A 508 7.13 19.63 34.50
C LYS A 508 8.14 20.30 33.56
N ALA A 509 7.66 21.18 32.68
CA ALA A 509 8.49 21.98 31.80
C ALA A 509 8.79 23.34 32.45
N PHE A 510 10.05 23.61 32.76
CA PHE A 510 10.47 24.92 33.29
C PHE A 510 10.72 25.92 32.17
N ALA A 511 10.40 27.21 32.41
CA ALA A 511 10.59 28.26 31.40
C ALA A 511 12.06 28.37 31.00
N GLY A 512 12.32 28.43 29.68
CA GLY A 512 13.67 28.58 29.12
C GLY A 512 14.60 27.37 29.23
N GLN A 513 14.09 26.19 29.64
CA GLN A 513 14.88 24.97 29.72
C GLN A 513 14.30 23.87 28.83
N ASP A 514 15.19 23.11 28.20
CA ASP A 514 14.84 21.84 27.55
C ASP A 514 14.33 20.85 28.60
N LEU A 515 13.35 20.04 28.21
CA LEU A 515 12.78 19.01 29.05
C LEU A 515 13.50 17.69 28.78
N ASN A 516 14.22 17.18 29.77
CA ASN A 516 14.87 15.88 29.69
C ASN A 516 14.20 14.90 30.65
N PHE A 517 13.61 13.84 30.11
CA PHE A 517 12.95 12.77 30.84
C PHE A 517 13.96 11.81 31.49
N GLY A 518 15.21 11.77 31.00
CA GLY A 518 16.18 10.75 31.40
C GLY A 518 15.79 9.38 30.85
N ASP A 519 16.12 8.33 31.60
CA ASP A 519 15.69 6.96 31.32
C ASP A 519 14.32 6.72 31.95
N LEU A 520 13.33 6.40 31.12
CA LEU A 520 11.99 5.97 31.51
C LEU A 520 11.93 4.45 31.40
N LYS A 521 11.57 3.78 32.49
CA LYS A 521 11.67 2.33 32.63
C LYS A 521 10.31 1.67 32.75
N ILE A 522 10.15 0.55 32.06
CA ILE A 522 9.01 -0.35 32.13
C ILE A 522 9.47 -1.60 32.86
N GLY A 523 8.88 -1.90 34.02
CA GLY A 523 9.22 -3.09 34.80
C GLY A 523 8.55 -4.34 34.23
N LYS A 524 9.07 -5.50 34.63
CA LYS A 524 8.47 -6.79 34.28
C LYS A 524 7.18 -7.04 35.04
N ASP A 525 7.28 -7.03 36.37
CA ASP A 525 6.17 -7.37 37.29
C ASP A 525 5.63 -6.14 38.06
N GLU A 526 6.27 -4.98 37.92
CA GLU A 526 5.92 -3.78 38.66
C GLU A 526 5.94 -2.51 37.81
N ASP A 527 5.05 -1.58 38.15
CA ASP A 527 5.02 -0.24 37.56
C ASP A 527 6.23 0.55 38.06
N LEU A 528 7.13 0.91 37.14
CA LEU A 528 8.27 1.78 37.40
C LEU A 528 7.92 3.23 37.01
N ASP A 529 8.33 3.68 35.83
CA ASP A 529 7.98 5.02 35.32
C ASP A 529 6.65 5.04 34.55
N PHE A 530 6.10 3.86 34.27
CA PHE A 530 4.89 3.64 33.48
C PHE A 530 3.87 2.83 34.27
N ILE A 531 2.60 3.18 34.10
CA ILE A 531 1.45 2.43 34.64
C ILE A 531 0.78 1.69 33.47
N GLY A 532 0.84 0.36 33.49
CA GLY A 532 0.21 -0.50 32.48
C GLY A 532 -1.28 -0.71 32.74
N ASN A 533 -2.05 -0.73 31.66
CA ASN A 533 -3.48 -0.96 31.67
C ASN A 533 -3.86 -1.89 30.52
N TRP A 534 -5.02 -2.52 30.67
CA TRP A 534 -5.58 -3.42 29.67
C TRP A 534 -7.12 -3.36 29.70
N GLN A 535 -7.78 -3.53 28.55
CA GLN A 535 -9.24 -3.59 28.43
C GLN A 535 -9.70 -4.45 27.24
N GLU A 536 -10.78 -5.22 27.45
CA GLU A 536 -11.60 -5.81 26.39
C GLU A 536 -12.57 -4.77 25.82
N ASN A 537 -12.53 -4.52 24.52
CA ASN A 537 -13.40 -3.52 23.89
C ASN A 537 -14.72 -4.12 23.42
N GLU A 538 -15.76 -3.28 23.36
CA GLU A 538 -17.12 -3.65 22.98
C GLU A 538 -17.25 -3.81 21.45
N HIS A 539 -16.57 -4.79 20.84
CA HIS A 539 -16.73 -5.01 19.40
C HIS A 539 -17.90 -5.96 19.03
N HIS A 540 -18.60 -6.55 20.01
CA HIS A 540 -19.81 -7.37 19.82
C HIS A 540 -20.68 -7.39 21.10
N ILE A 541 -21.92 -7.92 21.01
CA ILE A 541 -22.91 -8.04 22.12
C ILE A 541 -22.36 -8.75 23.38
N VAL A 542 -21.21 -9.44 23.28
CA VAL A 542 -20.63 -10.29 24.34
C VAL A 542 -19.29 -9.76 24.87
N CYS A 543 -18.66 -8.78 24.20
CA CYS A 543 -17.36 -8.24 24.60
C CYS A 543 -17.53 -6.88 25.29
N GLY A 544 -16.62 -6.54 26.21
CA GLY A 544 -16.64 -5.29 26.95
C GLY A 544 -16.35 -5.49 28.42
N GLY A 545 -15.20 -4.99 28.86
CA GLY A 545 -14.74 -5.11 30.24
C GLY A 545 -14.38 -3.76 30.89
N PRO A 546 -14.30 -3.68 32.23
CA PRO A 546 -13.67 -2.55 32.89
C PRO A 546 -12.19 -2.46 32.50
N ILE A 547 -11.59 -1.29 32.70
CA ILE A 547 -10.13 -1.14 32.57
C ILE A 547 -9.46 -1.86 33.75
N TYR A 548 -8.56 -2.78 33.44
CA TYR A 548 -7.75 -3.51 34.40
C TYR A 548 -6.33 -2.94 34.44
N LYS A 549 -5.68 -3.08 35.61
CA LYS A 549 -4.26 -2.78 35.74
C LYS A 549 -3.43 -3.96 35.25
N LEU A 550 -2.37 -3.65 34.51
CA LEU A 550 -1.34 -4.58 34.08
C LEU A 550 -0.02 -4.15 34.74
N PRO A 551 0.33 -4.69 35.92
CA PRO A 551 1.57 -4.34 36.60
C PRO A 551 2.78 -4.63 35.71
N GLY A 552 3.62 -3.62 35.46
CA GLY A 552 4.78 -3.78 34.59
C GLY A 552 4.39 -3.96 33.12
N GLY A 553 4.67 -5.11 32.54
CA GLY A 553 4.35 -5.43 31.14
C GLY A 553 5.51 -5.27 30.16
N SER A 554 6.76 -5.30 30.63
CA SER A 554 7.94 -5.29 29.74
C SER A 554 7.97 -6.46 28.74
N THR A 555 7.26 -7.56 29.02
CA THR A 555 7.10 -8.72 28.12
C THR A 555 6.58 -8.34 26.73
N TYR A 556 5.63 -7.40 26.65
CA TYR A 556 5.08 -6.91 25.39
C TYR A 556 6.16 -6.23 24.53
N PHE A 557 7.10 -5.55 25.18
CA PHE A 557 8.23 -4.90 24.52
C PHE A 557 9.28 -5.92 24.11
N ASN A 558 9.53 -6.95 24.91
CA ASN A 558 10.43 -8.04 24.53
C ASN A 558 9.94 -8.76 23.27
N ILE A 559 8.66 -9.13 23.21
CA ILE A 559 8.04 -9.70 22.00
C ILE A 559 8.26 -8.80 20.79
N ALA A 560 7.95 -7.52 20.93
CA ALA A 560 8.07 -6.55 19.85
C ALA A 560 9.51 -6.38 19.36
N ASP A 561 10.47 -6.40 20.28
CA ASP A 561 11.89 -6.23 20.02
C ASP A 561 12.50 -7.46 19.34
N SER A 562 12.08 -8.66 19.74
CA SER A 562 12.50 -9.92 19.12
C SER A 562 11.94 -10.07 17.70
N ILE A 563 10.65 -9.75 17.49
CA ILE A 563 10.05 -9.71 16.14
C ILE A 563 10.71 -8.65 15.26
N LEU A 564 11.00 -7.47 15.81
CA LEU A 564 11.70 -6.41 15.11
C LEU A 564 13.10 -6.85 14.66
N CYS A 565 13.89 -7.50 15.52
CA CYS A 565 15.17 -8.08 15.13
C CYS A 565 15.03 -9.07 13.98
N ALA A 566 14.08 -10.00 14.09
CA ALA A 566 13.89 -11.01 13.06
C ALA A 566 13.44 -10.42 11.73
N ARG A 567 12.61 -9.39 11.78
CA ARG A 567 12.22 -8.61 10.59
C ARG A 567 13.41 -7.88 9.98
N GLU A 568 14.16 -7.13 10.77
CA GLU A 568 15.34 -6.39 10.27
C GLU A 568 16.38 -7.34 9.68
N TYR A 569 16.54 -8.52 10.28
CA TYR A 569 17.35 -9.58 9.75
C TYR A 569 16.85 -10.04 8.37
N ALA A 570 15.56 -10.34 8.24
CA ALA A 570 14.96 -10.73 6.97
C ALA A 570 15.08 -9.62 5.92
N ASP A 571 14.64 -8.39 6.22
CA ASP A 571 14.70 -7.23 5.32
C ASP A 571 16.15 -6.96 4.83
N GLY A 572 17.15 -7.20 5.68
CA GLY A 572 18.57 -7.05 5.33
C GLY A 572 19.13 -8.11 4.39
N LYS A 573 18.44 -9.24 4.21
CA LYS A 573 18.91 -10.42 3.46
C LYS A 573 18.10 -10.71 2.19
N ARG A 574 16.97 -10.03 2.01
CA ARG A 574 16.04 -10.18 0.89
C ARG A 574 16.43 -9.33 -0.32
N PHE A 575 15.96 -9.72 -1.50
CA PHE A 575 16.25 -9.06 -2.78
C PHE A 575 15.02 -8.41 -3.43
N ASP A 576 13.81 -8.87 -3.11
CA ASP A 576 12.58 -8.25 -3.59
C ASP A 576 12.09 -7.11 -2.68
N SER A 577 10.88 -6.60 -2.97
CA SER A 577 10.26 -5.51 -2.24
C SER A 577 8.81 -5.81 -1.85
N ASP A 578 8.45 -7.10 -1.72
CA ASP A 578 7.13 -7.39 -1.18
C ASP A 578 7.03 -6.89 0.28
N ASN A 579 5.82 -6.73 0.78
CA ASN A 579 5.61 -6.20 2.12
C ASN A 579 5.38 -7.33 3.11
N ILE A 580 6.31 -7.53 4.04
CA ILE A 580 6.16 -8.46 5.18
C ILE A 580 4.98 -8.05 6.10
N GLY A 581 4.52 -6.80 6.04
CA GLY A 581 3.38 -6.35 6.84
C GLY A 581 3.70 -6.30 8.34
N GLN A 582 2.68 -6.27 9.18
CA GLN A 582 2.79 -6.42 10.64
C GLN A 582 2.20 -7.76 11.03
N VAL A 583 2.77 -8.42 12.03
CA VAL A 583 2.18 -9.62 12.63
C VAL A 583 1.44 -9.25 13.91
N ALA A 584 0.26 -9.85 14.12
CA ALA A 584 -0.45 -9.78 15.38
C ALA A 584 0.14 -10.80 16.38
N VAL A 585 0.08 -10.52 17.67
CA VAL A 585 0.48 -11.46 18.73
C VAL A 585 -0.61 -11.52 19.79
N THR A 586 -1.00 -12.72 20.18
CA THR A 586 -1.92 -13.01 21.29
C THR A 586 -1.33 -14.06 22.24
N TRP A 587 -1.94 -14.18 23.42
CA TRP A 587 -1.59 -15.15 24.45
C TRP A 587 -2.51 -16.36 24.40
N GLU A 588 -1.93 -17.55 24.38
CA GLU A 588 -2.65 -18.82 24.39
C GLU A 588 -1.97 -19.87 25.29
N PRO A 589 -2.56 -21.07 25.47
CA PRO A 589 -1.89 -22.14 26.20
C PRO A 589 -0.62 -22.69 25.53
N THR A 590 -0.46 -22.50 24.20
CA THR A 590 0.65 -23.04 23.42
C THR A 590 1.13 -22.05 22.37
N SER A 591 2.46 -21.89 22.26
CA SER A 591 3.07 -21.07 21.23
C SER A 591 2.92 -21.71 19.85
N HIS A 592 2.41 -20.96 18.87
CA HIS A 592 2.34 -21.33 17.46
C HIS A 592 1.92 -20.14 16.58
N TYR A 593 2.23 -20.16 15.29
CA TYR A 593 1.66 -19.24 14.30
C TYR A 593 0.34 -19.76 13.69
N ASP A 594 -0.70 -18.92 13.68
CA ASP A 594 -1.96 -19.12 12.99
C ASP A 594 -2.03 -18.34 11.67
N TRP A 595 -1.80 -19.04 10.56
CA TRP A 595 -1.89 -18.47 9.21
C TRP A 595 -3.28 -17.98 8.82
N PHE A 596 -4.35 -18.47 9.45
CA PHE A 596 -5.71 -18.06 9.08
C PHE A 596 -6.01 -16.64 9.59
N TRP A 597 -5.48 -16.31 10.77
CA TRP A 597 -5.59 -14.99 11.38
C TRP A 597 -4.36 -14.11 11.18
N GLU A 598 -3.29 -14.69 10.62
CA GLU A 598 -1.97 -14.07 10.48
C GLU A 598 -1.39 -13.60 11.82
N GLU A 599 -1.52 -14.46 12.83
CA GLU A 599 -1.28 -14.13 14.23
C GLU A 599 -0.33 -15.14 14.91
N ILE A 600 0.57 -14.63 15.75
CA ILE A 600 1.42 -15.45 16.62
C ILE A 600 0.69 -15.64 17.95
N HIS A 601 0.46 -16.89 18.30
CA HIS A 601 -0.07 -17.27 19.60
C HIS A 601 1.14 -17.61 20.48
N LEU A 602 1.24 -17.06 21.68
CA LEU A 602 2.34 -17.33 22.62
C LEU A 602 1.82 -17.93 23.92
N ALA A 603 2.51 -18.96 24.41
CA ALA A 603 2.35 -19.42 25.78
C ALA A 603 2.73 -18.31 26.77
N SER A 604 2.03 -18.23 27.90
CA SER A 604 2.26 -17.17 28.91
C SER A 604 3.68 -17.13 29.48
N GLY A 605 4.44 -18.23 29.38
CA GLY A 605 5.85 -18.30 29.76
C GLY A 605 6.82 -17.88 28.66
N ASP A 606 6.41 -17.81 27.39
CA ASP A 606 7.30 -17.63 26.25
C ASP A 606 7.49 -16.17 25.85
N GLY A 607 6.85 -15.23 26.55
CA GLY A 607 6.97 -13.80 26.28
C GLY A 607 8.39 -13.21 26.44
N PHE A 608 9.26 -13.90 27.18
CA PHE A 608 10.70 -13.59 27.30
C PHE A 608 11.59 -14.58 26.55
N ASN A 609 11.00 -15.57 25.89
CA ASN A 609 11.73 -16.56 25.13
C ASN A 609 11.91 -16.06 23.69
N ASP A 610 12.96 -15.24 23.49
CA ASP A 610 13.29 -14.61 22.21
C ASP A 610 13.31 -15.62 21.06
N ALA A 611 13.90 -16.79 21.30
CA ALA A 611 13.97 -17.85 20.31
C ALA A 611 12.57 -18.40 19.92
N THR A 612 11.70 -18.68 20.88
CA THR A 612 10.31 -19.07 20.56
C THR A 612 9.57 -17.98 19.79
N ILE A 613 9.71 -16.71 20.20
CA ILE A 613 9.06 -15.59 19.51
C ILE A 613 9.54 -15.49 18.05
N VAL A 614 10.85 -15.61 17.83
CA VAL A 614 11.44 -15.56 16.49
C VAL A 614 11.07 -16.80 15.66
N HIS A 615 10.97 -17.98 16.27
CA HIS A 615 10.47 -19.20 15.61
C HIS A 615 9.07 -18.95 15.04
N GLU A 616 8.13 -18.50 15.87
CA GLU A 616 6.77 -18.25 15.39
C GLU A 616 6.71 -17.14 14.34
N TYR A 617 7.58 -16.12 14.45
CA TYR A 617 7.74 -15.12 13.41
C TYR A 617 8.30 -15.70 12.09
N GLY A 618 9.17 -16.71 12.15
CA GLY A 618 9.66 -17.44 10.98
C GLY A 618 8.52 -18.08 10.19
N HIS A 619 7.50 -18.62 10.87
CA HIS A 619 6.29 -19.10 10.19
C HIS A 619 5.47 -17.98 9.55
N HIS A 620 5.40 -16.81 10.18
CA HIS A 620 4.76 -15.64 9.58
C HIS A 620 5.49 -15.21 8.30
N LEU A 621 6.82 -15.19 8.29
CA LEU A 621 7.60 -14.95 7.08
C LEU A 621 7.24 -15.97 5.99
N GLN A 622 7.29 -17.27 6.31
CA GLN A 622 6.90 -18.31 5.35
C GLN A 622 5.50 -18.09 4.75
N ASN A 623 4.54 -17.60 5.52
CA ASN A 623 3.19 -17.34 5.01
C ASN A 623 3.10 -16.06 4.17
N THR A 624 3.91 -15.06 4.48
CA THR A 624 3.79 -13.72 3.89
C THR A 624 4.61 -13.56 2.62
N ILE A 625 5.85 -14.06 2.64
CA ILE A 625 6.81 -13.89 1.53
C ILE A 625 6.95 -15.17 0.68
N SER A 626 6.06 -16.14 0.89
CA SER A 626 6.12 -17.43 0.23
C SER A 626 4.72 -18.02 0.01
N THR A 627 4.59 -18.93 -0.94
CA THR A 627 3.34 -19.66 -1.24
C THR A 627 2.92 -20.67 -0.16
N PHE A 628 3.71 -20.83 0.90
CA PHE A 628 3.44 -21.81 1.95
C PHE A 628 2.40 -21.34 2.94
N LYS A 629 1.32 -22.12 3.02
CA LYS A 629 0.39 -22.00 4.15
C LYS A 629 0.86 -22.90 5.28
N SER A 630 1.10 -22.32 6.45
CA SER A 630 1.37 -23.10 7.66
C SER A 630 0.17 -24.03 7.94
N ILE A 631 0.40 -25.25 8.41
CA ILE A 631 -0.65 -26.14 8.92
C ILE A 631 -0.33 -26.38 10.38
N LYS A 632 -1.31 -26.14 11.27
CA LYS A 632 -1.18 -26.41 12.70
C LYS A 632 -1.05 -27.92 12.93
N ARG A 633 0.10 -28.36 13.42
CA ARG A 633 0.32 -29.72 13.93
C ARG A 633 1.42 -29.63 14.98
N GLY A 634 1.21 -30.18 16.17
CA GLY A 634 2.28 -30.29 17.17
C GLY A 634 3.24 -31.44 16.81
N HIS A 635 4.54 -31.21 16.99
CA HIS A 635 5.63 -32.16 16.78
C HIS A 635 6.87 -31.71 17.58
N GLY A 636 7.81 -32.61 17.82
CA GLY A 636 9.19 -32.26 18.15
C GLY A 636 10.12 -32.41 16.94
N SER A 637 11.34 -31.90 17.07
CA SER A 637 12.38 -31.83 16.02
C SER A 637 12.76 -33.18 15.36
N CYS A 638 12.34 -34.32 15.94
CA CYS A 638 12.58 -35.67 15.42
C CYS A 638 11.31 -36.46 15.03
N ASP A 639 10.12 -35.89 15.20
CA ASP A 639 8.87 -36.66 15.09
C ASP A 639 8.32 -36.76 13.67
N VAL A 640 8.95 -36.06 12.71
CA VAL A 640 8.39 -35.90 11.38
C VAL A 640 9.25 -36.59 10.33
N THR A 641 8.56 -37.28 9.42
CA THR A 641 9.15 -38.05 8.30
C THR A 641 8.71 -37.46 6.96
N ASN A 642 8.19 -36.23 6.96
CA ASN A 642 7.76 -35.52 5.76
C ASN A 642 8.72 -34.35 5.47
N PRO A 643 9.45 -34.36 4.35
CA PRO A 643 10.36 -33.30 3.95
C PRO A 643 9.74 -31.89 3.89
N ASN A 644 8.48 -31.76 3.47
CA ASN A 644 7.80 -30.44 3.43
C ASN A 644 7.60 -29.88 4.84
N PHE A 645 7.38 -30.77 5.78
CA PHE A 645 7.20 -30.41 7.17
C PHE A 645 8.55 -30.11 7.85
N ALA A 646 9.59 -30.86 7.48
CA ALA A 646 10.96 -30.59 7.90
C ALA A 646 11.40 -29.17 7.53
N TRP A 647 11.13 -28.75 6.29
CA TRP A 647 11.38 -27.38 5.85
C TRP A 647 10.56 -26.35 6.64
N LYS A 648 9.26 -26.64 6.81
CA LYS A 648 8.32 -25.75 7.49
C LYS A 648 8.81 -25.33 8.87
N GLU A 649 9.44 -26.22 9.62
CA GLU A 649 9.83 -25.97 11.01
C GLU A 649 11.34 -25.73 11.15
N GLY A 650 12.14 -26.32 10.26
CA GLY A 650 13.60 -26.12 10.26
C GLY A 650 14.02 -24.71 9.86
N PHE A 651 13.29 -24.03 8.95
CA PHE A 651 13.57 -22.62 8.65
C PHE A 651 13.27 -21.68 9.84
N PRO A 652 12.09 -21.76 10.48
CA PRO A 652 11.80 -21.03 11.70
C PRO A 652 12.79 -21.29 12.83
N ALA A 653 13.22 -22.54 13.02
CA ALA A 653 14.21 -22.90 14.03
C ALA A 653 15.58 -22.28 13.71
N TYR A 654 16.02 -22.36 12.45
CA TYR A 654 17.21 -21.64 11.98
C TYR A 654 17.12 -20.13 12.27
N LEU A 655 15.98 -19.51 11.98
CA LEU A 655 15.77 -18.09 12.24
C LEU A 655 15.84 -17.79 13.74
N ALA A 656 15.26 -18.65 14.56
CA ALA A 656 15.23 -18.58 16.02
C ALA A 656 16.62 -18.70 16.67
N ASP A 657 17.60 -19.27 15.97
CA ASP A 657 18.97 -19.31 16.44
C ASP A 657 19.83 -18.18 15.85
N ILE A 658 19.73 -17.91 14.54
CA ILE A 658 20.59 -16.93 13.88
C ILE A 658 20.29 -15.48 14.28
N VAL A 659 19.01 -15.15 14.55
CA VAL A 659 18.62 -13.79 14.91
C VAL A 659 19.09 -13.44 16.32
N PRO A 660 18.82 -14.26 17.38
CA PRO A 660 19.39 -14.00 18.69
C PRO A 660 20.92 -13.96 18.68
N TYR A 661 21.57 -14.78 17.86
CA TYR A 661 23.02 -14.74 17.68
C TYR A 661 23.47 -13.39 17.11
N HIS A 662 22.89 -12.95 15.99
CA HIS A 662 23.27 -11.74 15.28
C HIS A 662 23.05 -10.46 16.11
N TYR A 663 21.96 -10.43 16.89
CA TYR A 663 21.58 -9.27 17.70
C TYR A 663 21.96 -9.40 19.18
N ASN A 664 22.62 -10.48 19.59
CA ASN A 664 22.98 -10.80 20.96
C ASN A 664 21.76 -10.70 21.91
N LEU A 665 20.67 -11.37 21.54
CA LEU A 665 19.46 -11.51 22.37
C LEU A 665 19.69 -12.55 23.47
N SER A 666 18.81 -12.58 24.47
CA SER A 666 19.11 -13.17 25.79
C SER A 666 18.98 -14.68 25.83
N ASN A 667 18.35 -15.30 24.82
CA ASN A 667 17.96 -16.71 24.82
C ASN A 667 18.09 -17.31 23.41
N LEU A 668 19.06 -18.19 23.19
CA LEU A 668 19.19 -19.02 21.97
C LEU A 668 18.31 -20.29 22.11
N TYR A 669 17.75 -20.77 21.00
CA TYR A 669 16.81 -21.91 20.96
C TYR A 669 17.52 -23.21 21.33
N THR A 670 18.74 -23.42 20.84
CA THR A 670 19.42 -24.73 21.02
C THR A 670 20.93 -24.66 21.30
N PHE A 671 21.44 -25.77 21.84
CA PHE A 671 22.86 -25.96 22.21
C PHE A 671 23.60 -26.92 21.27
N GLU A 672 22.96 -27.39 20.19
CA GLU A 672 23.47 -28.47 19.33
C GLU A 672 22.96 -28.37 17.88
N ILE A 673 22.85 -27.16 17.31
CA ILE A 673 22.40 -26.94 15.91
C ILE A 673 23.13 -27.90 14.95
N GLU A 674 24.46 -27.90 15.00
CA GLU A 674 25.32 -28.71 14.12
C GLU A 674 25.40 -30.19 14.53
N ASN A 675 25.18 -30.52 15.82
CA ASN A 675 25.32 -31.87 16.36
C ASN A 675 23.98 -32.56 16.62
N PHE A 676 22.95 -32.16 15.88
CA PHE A 676 21.61 -32.70 16.03
C PHE A 676 21.54 -34.15 15.52
N SER A 677 21.17 -35.11 16.40
CA SER A 677 21.01 -36.51 16.01
C SER A 677 19.65 -37.09 16.43
N CYS A 678 18.79 -37.37 15.45
CA CYS A 678 17.61 -38.20 15.67
C CYS A 678 18.01 -39.67 15.58
N GLN A 679 18.08 -40.36 16.71
CA GLN A 679 18.42 -41.78 16.72
C GLN A 679 17.38 -42.59 15.93
N GLY A 680 17.78 -43.13 14.78
CA GLY A 680 16.98 -44.09 14.00
C GLY A 680 16.24 -43.51 12.79
N THR A 681 16.40 -42.24 12.45
CA THR A 681 15.88 -41.66 11.20
C THR A 681 17.03 -41.36 10.23
N THR A 682 16.84 -41.66 8.95
CA THR A 682 17.75 -41.27 7.87
C THR A 682 17.09 -40.17 7.05
N SER A 683 17.90 -39.19 6.60
CA SER A 683 17.65 -38.22 5.52
C SER A 683 16.61 -37.11 5.76
N GLU A 684 16.87 -35.94 5.15
CA GLU A 684 16.04 -34.83 4.60
C GLU A 684 14.68 -34.43 5.20
N SER A 685 14.03 -35.32 5.93
CA SER A 685 12.70 -35.16 6.51
C SER A 685 12.72 -34.73 7.98
N VAL A 686 13.89 -34.34 8.50
CA VAL A 686 14.08 -33.97 9.89
C VAL A 686 14.31 -32.46 9.98
N GLU A 687 13.57 -31.79 10.84
CA GLU A 687 13.55 -30.32 10.99
C GLU A 687 14.93 -29.80 11.39
N GLY A 688 15.57 -30.47 12.37
CA GLY A 688 16.92 -30.13 12.81
C GLY A 688 18.00 -30.32 11.73
N VAL A 689 17.76 -31.17 10.70
CA VAL A 689 18.69 -31.25 9.55
C VAL A 689 18.55 -30.03 8.65
N VAL A 690 17.32 -29.54 8.43
CA VAL A 690 17.11 -28.30 7.67
C VAL A 690 17.73 -27.12 8.42
N GLU A 691 17.44 -27.01 9.71
CA GLU A 691 18.01 -25.99 10.60
C GLU A 691 19.54 -25.96 10.53
N ALA A 692 20.21 -27.11 10.71
CA ALA A 692 21.66 -27.22 10.66
C ALA A 692 22.24 -26.85 9.29
N VAL A 693 21.63 -27.31 8.20
CA VAL A 693 22.07 -26.95 6.84
C VAL A 693 21.95 -25.45 6.58
N LEU A 694 20.86 -24.82 7.04
CA LEU A 694 20.68 -23.38 6.90
C LEU A 694 21.66 -22.60 7.76
N TRP A 695 21.97 -23.12 8.95
CA TRP A 695 22.96 -22.58 9.86
C TRP A 695 24.37 -22.58 9.26
N ASP A 696 24.82 -23.70 8.67
CA ASP A 696 26.13 -23.81 8.00
C ASP A 696 26.28 -22.87 6.77
N LEU A 697 25.17 -22.36 6.23
CA LEU A 697 25.24 -21.32 5.20
C LEU A 697 25.53 -19.94 5.82
N ALA A 698 25.17 -19.76 7.07
CA ALA A 698 25.09 -18.48 7.73
C ALA A 698 26.25 -18.15 8.64
N ASP A 699 26.72 -19.13 9.39
CA ASP A 699 27.71 -18.95 10.42
C ASP A 699 29.11 -18.64 9.86
N GLU A 700 30.11 -18.58 10.74
CA GLU A 700 31.48 -18.24 10.33
C GLU A 700 32.29 -19.53 10.14
N GLY A 701 32.71 -19.84 8.92
CA GLY A 701 33.56 -21.01 8.64
C GLY A 701 34.75 -21.16 9.61
N GLY A 702 34.82 -22.29 10.30
CA GLY A 702 35.85 -22.62 11.30
C GLY A 702 35.62 -21.97 12.68
N TRP A 703 34.48 -21.34 12.89
CA TRP A 703 34.08 -20.81 14.18
C TRP A 703 33.59 -21.93 15.10
N LYS A 704 33.70 -21.68 16.39
CA LYS A 704 33.40 -22.68 17.43
C LYS A 704 32.26 -22.11 18.23
N PHE A 705 31.05 -22.58 17.97
CA PHE A 705 29.92 -22.16 18.77
C PHE A 705 30.23 -22.44 20.26
N PRO A 706 30.14 -21.44 21.16
CA PRO A 706 30.44 -21.66 22.57
C PRO A 706 29.39 -22.60 23.17
N ASN A 707 29.68 -23.90 23.20
CA ASN A 707 28.88 -24.86 23.97
C ASN A 707 29.09 -24.56 25.47
N THR A 708 28.32 -23.60 25.99
CA THR A 708 28.54 -23.00 27.31
C THR A 708 27.95 -23.82 28.45
N LYS A 709 27.30 -24.95 28.19
CA LYS A 709 26.60 -25.69 29.26
C LYS A 709 27.54 -26.27 30.33
N ASN A 710 28.85 -26.37 30.07
CA ASN A 710 29.86 -26.82 31.06
C ASN A 710 31.23 -26.11 30.97
N GLY A 711 31.32 -24.93 30.33
CA GLY A 711 32.59 -24.18 30.21
C GLY A 711 33.71 -24.93 29.46
N SER A 712 33.35 -25.98 28.71
CA SER A 712 34.28 -26.81 27.95
C SER A 712 33.95 -26.60 26.47
N ALA A 713 34.70 -25.72 25.80
CA ALA A 713 34.59 -25.57 24.36
C ALA A 713 34.89 -26.92 23.69
N ILE A 714 33.91 -27.52 23.04
CA ILE A 714 34.17 -28.61 22.10
C ILE A 714 34.90 -27.96 20.93
N THR A 715 36.13 -28.41 20.68
CA THR A 715 37.13 -27.70 19.87
C THR A 715 37.32 -28.30 18.48
N ALA A 716 36.37 -29.11 18.00
CA ALA A 716 36.45 -29.65 16.66
C ALA A 716 36.32 -28.49 15.66
N ASP A 717 37.34 -28.29 14.83
CA ASP A 717 37.12 -27.61 13.56
C ASP A 717 36.19 -28.52 12.75
N GLU A 718 35.07 -28.01 12.30
CA GLU A 718 34.21 -28.72 11.37
C GLU A 718 34.90 -28.68 10.01
N ASP A 719 35.36 -29.82 9.51
CA ASP A 719 36.08 -29.90 8.24
C ASP A 719 35.13 -29.84 7.02
N PHE A 720 33.83 -29.80 7.26
CA PHE A 720 32.77 -29.78 6.26
C PHE A 720 32.12 -28.41 6.09
N ASP A 721 32.08 -27.57 7.14
CA ASP A 721 31.66 -26.18 7.03
C ASP A 721 32.84 -25.28 6.63
N THR A 722 32.69 -24.66 5.47
CA THR A 722 33.66 -23.71 4.90
C THR A 722 32.98 -22.48 4.33
N LEU A 723 31.66 -22.34 4.53
CA LEU A 723 30.90 -21.20 4.08
C LEU A 723 30.79 -20.17 5.18
N SER A 724 30.50 -18.94 4.78
CA SER A 724 30.17 -17.91 5.73
C SER A 724 29.42 -16.77 5.05
N GLY A 725 28.44 -16.21 5.76
CA GLY A 725 27.71 -15.03 5.31
C GLY A 725 26.93 -15.27 4.02
N LYS A 726 26.37 -16.48 3.84
CA LYS A 726 25.55 -16.85 2.68
C LYS A 726 24.05 -16.89 3.03
N GLU A 727 23.62 -16.19 4.07
CA GLU A 727 22.23 -16.16 4.54
C GLU A 727 21.31 -15.54 3.51
N ASP A 728 21.84 -14.63 2.68
CA ASP A 728 21.12 -14.06 1.53
C ASP A 728 20.58 -15.17 0.62
N ILE A 729 21.26 -16.32 0.50
CA ILE A 729 20.77 -17.45 -0.32
C ILE A 729 19.44 -17.97 0.23
N VAL A 730 19.29 -18.05 1.56
CA VAL A 730 18.09 -18.56 2.21
C VAL A 730 16.88 -17.71 1.82
N PHE A 731 16.99 -16.39 1.99
CA PHE A 731 15.92 -15.44 1.69
C PHE A 731 15.69 -15.23 0.19
N ASN A 732 16.76 -15.25 -0.63
CA ASN A 732 16.60 -15.20 -2.08
C ASN A 732 15.78 -16.36 -2.64
N ILE A 733 15.80 -17.52 -1.99
CA ILE A 733 15.00 -18.67 -2.41
C ILE A 733 13.52 -18.47 -2.04
N PHE A 734 13.22 -17.87 -0.90
CA PHE A 734 11.88 -17.38 -0.56
C PHE A 734 11.37 -16.41 -1.65
N ASP A 735 12.13 -15.35 -1.91
CA ASP A 735 11.75 -14.26 -2.81
C ASP A 735 11.62 -14.70 -4.30
N ASN A 736 12.50 -15.55 -4.81
CA ASN A 736 12.52 -15.84 -6.25
C ASN A 736 11.66 -17.03 -6.67
N GLU A 737 11.50 -18.01 -5.79
CA GLU A 737 10.95 -19.32 -6.17
C GLU A 737 9.71 -19.69 -5.36
N MET A 738 9.50 -19.02 -4.22
CA MET A 738 8.32 -19.22 -3.39
C MET A 738 7.35 -18.03 -3.48
N ASP A 739 7.71 -16.91 -4.10
CA ASP A 739 6.83 -15.74 -4.33
C ASP A 739 5.73 -16.01 -5.38
N LEU A 740 4.54 -15.45 -5.14
CA LEU A 740 3.29 -15.60 -5.89
C LEU A 740 3.26 -14.84 -7.23
N ALA A 741 4.32 -14.13 -7.61
CA ALA A 741 4.34 -13.22 -8.76
C ALA A 741 4.02 -13.86 -10.14
N GLY A 742 3.83 -15.18 -10.23
CA GLY A 742 3.45 -15.91 -11.44
C GLY A 742 1.95 -16.12 -11.69
N GLY A 743 1.05 -15.84 -10.75
CA GLY A 743 -0.41 -15.90 -10.98
C GLY A 743 -1.01 -17.27 -11.32
N ILE A 744 -0.25 -18.37 -11.19
CA ILE A 744 -0.76 -19.74 -11.35
C ILE A 744 -0.81 -20.41 -9.99
N MET A 745 -2.00 -20.42 -9.40
CA MET A 745 -2.36 -21.05 -8.14
C MET A 745 -2.36 -22.59 -8.29
N TYR A 746 -1.20 -23.20 -8.56
CA TYR A 746 -1.02 -24.62 -8.25
C TYR A 746 -0.33 -24.72 -6.89
N PRO A 747 -0.86 -25.52 -5.95
CA PRO A 747 -0.08 -25.89 -4.77
C PRO A 747 1.15 -26.63 -5.30
N SER A 748 2.28 -25.93 -5.36
CA SER A 748 3.55 -26.55 -5.73
C SER A 748 3.76 -27.69 -4.72
N PRO A 749 4.05 -28.93 -5.18
CA PRO A 749 4.44 -30.00 -4.25
C PRO A 749 5.57 -29.44 -3.40
N GLY A 750 5.36 -29.42 -2.09
CA GLY A 750 6.13 -28.56 -1.18
C GLY A 750 7.64 -28.61 -1.42
N VAL A 751 8.25 -27.43 -1.36
CA VAL A 751 9.70 -27.25 -1.24
C VAL A 751 10.19 -28.08 -0.06
N ASP A 752 10.97 -29.11 -0.37
CA ASP A 752 11.82 -29.81 0.56
C ASP A 752 13.26 -29.25 0.46
N ILE A 753 14.15 -29.70 1.35
CA ILE A 753 15.56 -29.30 1.33
C ILE A 753 16.23 -29.57 -0.03
N CYS A 754 15.73 -30.54 -0.78
CA CYS A 754 16.21 -30.87 -2.11
C CYS A 754 15.80 -29.88 -3.17
N THR A 755 14.57 -29.41 -3.09
CA THR A 755 14.05 -28.33 -3.90
C THR A 755 14.85 -27.07 -3.60
N PHE A 756 15.07 -26.74 -2.32
CA PHE A 756 15.95 -25.65 -1.90
C PHE A 756 17.37 -25.74 -2.51
N VAL A 757 18.04 -26.89 -2.34
CA VAL A 757 19.38 -27.12 -2.89
C VAL A 757 19.37 -27.01 -4.41
N ASN A 758 18.45 -27.68 -5.11
CA ASN A 758 18.39 -27.65 -6.57
C ASN A 758 18.11 -26.25 -7.13
N ILE A 759 17.29 -25.46 -6.45
CA ILE A 759 16.96 -24.09 -6.82
C ILE A 759 18.18 -23.17 -6.65
N GLY A 760 18.81 -23.18 -5.48
CA GLY A 760 20.04 -22.44 -5.26
C GLY A 760 21.15 -22.86 -6.22
N TRP A 761 21.13 -24.12 -6.68
CA TRP A 761 22.11 -24.71 -7.56
C TRP A 761 21.92 -24.41 -9.05
N MET A 762 20.68 -24.50 -9.55
CA MET A 762 20.31 -24.50 -10.98
C MET A 762 19.53 -23.26 -11.42
N GLY A 763 19.00 -22.47 -10.49
CA GLY A 763 18.26 -21.25 -10.80
C GLY A 763 19.12 -20.27 -11.58
N SER A 764 18.67 -19.88 -12.79
CA SER A 764 19.40 -18.95 -13.65
C SER A 764 19.56 -17.54 -13.07
N ARG A 765 18.90 -17.26 -11.94
CA ARG A 765 18.88 -15.95 -11.25
C ARG A 765 19.89 -15.85 -10.11
N LEU A 766 20.26 -16.96 -9.48
CA LEU A 766 21.23 -17.01 -8.39
C LEU A 766 22.53 -17.63 -8.92
N SER A 767 23.44 -16.80 -9.43
CA SER A 767 24.73 -17.28 -9.93
C SER A 767 25.69 -17.62 -8.78
N LEU A 768 25.43 -18.71 -8.05
CA LEU A 768 26.36 -19.22 -7.03
C LEU A 768 27.70 -19.56 -7.68
N SER A 769 28.79 -19.24 -6.98
CA SER A 769 30.13 -19.61 -7.43
C SER A 769 30.31 -21.13 -7.36
N GLN A 770 31.26 -21.67 -8.14
CA GLN A 770 31.56 -23.11 -8.06
C GLN A 770 32.06 -23.52 -6.67
N GLN A 771 32.74 -22.61 -5.96
CA GLN A 771 33.18 -22.82 -4.58
C GLN A 771 31.99 -22.94 -3.62
N ASP A 772 31.00 -22.05 -3.73
CA ASP A 772 29.79 -22.11 -2.90
C ASP A 772 29.02 -23.42 -3.12
N LYS A 773 28.91 -23.82 -4.39
CA LYS A 773 28.34 -25.11 -4.80
C LYS A 773 29.08 -26.28 -4.17
N ASP A 774 30.41 -26.31 -4.24
CA ASP A 774 31.20 -27.41 -3.69
C ASP A 774 31.08 -27.52 -2.17
N ALA A 775 30.95 -26.39 -1.46
CA ALA A 775 30.73 -26.41 -0.01
C ALA A 775 29.30 -26.85 0.37
N ILE A 776 28.26 -26.40 -0.35
CA ILE A 776 26.90 -26.90 -0.19
C ILE A 776 26.85 -28.43 -0.37
N ARG A 777 27.65 -29.01 -1.28
CA ARG A 777 27.75 -30.48 -1.43
C ARG A 777 28.36 -31.15 -0.20
N LEU A 778 29.35 -30.52 0.43
CA LEU A 778 29.97 -31.07 1.64
C LEU A 778 28.97 -31.08 2.80
N ILE A 779 28.23 -29.99 2.99
CA ILE A 779 27.13 -29.87 3.95
C ILE A 779 26.06 -30.94 3.67
N CYS A 780 25.55 -31.03 2.44
CA CYS A 780 24.55 -32.03 2.08
C CYS A 780 25.04 -33.47 2.30
N LYS A 781 26.32 -33.74 1.99
CA LYS A 781 26.93 -35.06 2.22
C LYS A 781 27.07 -35.36 3.71
N HIS A 782 27.43 -34.38 4.54
CA HIS A 782 27.53 -34.51 5.99
C HIS A 782 26.18 -34.95 6.58
N TYR A 783 25.11 -34.25 6.22
CA TYR A 783 23.76 -34.54 6.68
C TYR A 783 23.04 -35.67 5.92
N ASN A 784 23.72 -36.37 5.02
CA ASN A 784 23.19 -37.47 4.22
C ASN A 784 21.91 -37.09 3.42
N ILE A 785 21.96 -35.93 2.77
CA ILE A 785 20.96 -35.39 1.82
C ILE A 785 21.26 -35.98 0.43
N GLY A 786 20.35 -36.81 -0.09
CA GLY A 786 20.48 -37.65 -1.27
C GLY A 786 20.17 -36.98 -2.62
N CYS A 787 19.72 -35.72 -2.64
CA CYS A 787 19.32 -35.02 -3.86
C CYS A 787 20.39 -34.15 -4.53
N VAL A 788 21.65 -34.24 -4.10
CA VAL A 788 22.77 -33.51 -4.71
C VAL A 788 23.00 -34.00 -6.16
N PRO A 789 22.90 -33.12 -7.19
CA PRO A 789 23.25 -33.48 -8.55
C PRO A 789 24.75 -33.83 -8.66
N PRO A 790 25.13 -34.81 -9.50
CA PRO A 790 26.54 -35.21 -9.68
C PRO A 790 27.48 -34.07 -10.11
#